data_AF-A0A0X3NXZ6-F1
#
_entry.id   AF-A0A0X3NXZ6-F1
#
_cell.length_a   1.000
_cell.length_b   1.000
_cell.length_c   1.000
_cell.angle_alpha   90.00
_cell.angle_beta   90.00
_cell.angle_gamma   90.00
#
_symmetry.space_group_name_H-M   'P 1'
#
loop_
_entity.id
_entity.type
_entity.pdbx_description
1 polymer ?
#
loop_
_entity_poly.entity_id
_entity_poly.type
_entity_poly.pdbx_seq_one_letter_code
_entity_poly.pdbx_strand_id
1 'polypeptide(L)'
;MLHDIDSRDSRLRSAFEFLESKNFKRALAEINKILRKSPNYTAANALKALTMLRMAKYQEACQLMDNVVEEIPTRKGTLNIMSTFYRELNREEKMLKFLIDAVEKHPDAEELLQCLFFMRVRKCEFDAQQAVARQLNQRFPMNKTHHIWTAVSTMLQGEKDPELARRMFLPLSQRMLEKALSEGLFDSHVDLQLYLSILKRNNNFETAINVLTEKNLIESINAKDYNHDYSRELLELNAHLQRWDDVIRISSDLLQSDADEWVAWSLLMRCTFDGDMTTEPSRNRMKQTEVLVKKYRKQNPKCRGPLLAHIDFVGNIVQRNLEYPNIDEAFCKDLIKTFFDKFSSRLICAMDIAYVIPVLLPDEKRRKAFVASILKQATVKSPNAADADYQDAIYRHVCAYRIARTNGVKVEIRHLLETYGRIAQSNVDTLAEATGKINLTDATKKTQNGGGTDNASITDMLPQDGLLLLAVSELLDPLKLDSVKDSSAPVTAKSDEHQLGLLLLATYWLHSIGLRESPANHFMRLRLTALLSSAAGLCCSTIQLKVMEPLDLKQLLLTSLGHMVITPGPHLTIWSHTRPVTAKKLESNKSTPSSDSPDSQSGMENADLADFYHMLTERTRLMISESEEWLVGAYKQRTYTQIRDFCQFLHKLRHADSGLLAKTETIYRKVLVLPNSFDEALETLGDASLQVTSIKELLGEIVDCRDFTVVPEFTWREQNPVNQLDTFNHEKNWLRFRLDMVDLFGACAKLVMRSVVKIELLASFSPNSAATAPQPEAEGVDNAAPKNAQELTAAITSLGYNLPSVNSLHFKYNDLLLTPDTIFATPPPLPKTSILAFYHYGPFGETLRACLKLLSSLVLQVDGNPGKAPEADNEKLMQDISSPLESMLGDEKMASKFSLPAAPLTTTGDSSSLEHHPGAILVGLGVAVETLSMAILFLSALVSMLRPRRYAHPPTVKQGKKKSAKGQASQSSTVPREHCALAAHLDSFAVNLHCQTAKKTGVSRTAIASPGRRLVRMVCCRGYTYYPGRLCR
;
A
#
# COMPACT_ATOMS: atom_id res chain seq x y z
N MET A 1 16.71 25.26 6.99
CA MET A 1 17.28 25.90 5.79
C MET A 1 17.80 27.33 6.03
N LEU A 2 17.14 28.15 6.87
CA LEU A 2 17.52 29.56 7.15
C LEU A 2 18.83 29.80 7.93
N HIS A 3 19.38 28.81 8.62
CA HIS A 3 20.58 29.02 9.46
C HIS A 3 21.90 29.11 8.68
N ASP A 4 21.91 28.68 7.42
CA ASP A 4 23.14 28.44 6.64
C ASP A 4 23.32 29.38 5.44
N ILE A 5 22.42 30.34 5.22
CA ILE A 5 22.68 31.47 4.32
C ILE A 5 23.50 32.46 5.12
N ASP A 6 24.80 32.53 4.83
CA ASP A 6 25.82 33.32 5.54
C ASP A 6 25.31 34.63 6.15
N SER A 7 25.77 34.92 7.36
CA SER A 7 25.46 36.09 8.19
C SER A 7 25.73 37.46 7.55
N ARG A 8 26.31 37.50 6.33
CA ARG A 8 26.65 38.73 5.61
C ARG A 8 25.55 39.23 4.65
N ASP A 9 24.56 38.41 4.29
CA ASP A 9 23.54 38.78 3.29
C ASP A 9 22.10 38.75 3.82
N SER A 10 21.79 39.69 4.73
CA SER A 10 20.41 39.96 5.17
C SER A 10 19.42 40.12 4.00
N ARG A 11 19.88 40.65 2.85
CA ARG A 11 19.04 40.82 1.65
C ARG A 11 18.75 39.50 0.93
N LEU A 12 19.73 38.60 0.80
CA LEU A 12 19.51 37.28 0.20
C LEU A 12 18.59 36.43 1.09
N ARG A 13 18.73 36.56 2.42
CA ARG A 13 17.80 35.99 3.40
C ARG A 13 16.38 36.52 3.23
N SER A 14 16.21 37.84 3.10
CA SER A 14 14.89 38.44 2.84
C SER A 14 14.28 37.96 1.51
N ALA A 15 15.10 37.79 0.47
CA ALA A 15 14.65 37.27 -0.82
C ALA A 15 14.19 35.81 -0.71
N PHE A 16 14.89 35.00 0.09
CA PHE A 16 14.52 33.63 0.40
C PHE A 16 13.24 33.56 1.24
N GLU A 17 13.04 34.44 2.21
CA GLU A 17 11.78 34.54 2.98
C GLU A 17 10.59 34.93 2.08
N PHE A 18 10.80 35.81 1.10
CA PHE A 18 9.78 36.11 0.08
C PHE A 18 9.50 34.91 -0.85
N LEU A 19 10.49 34.05 -1.09
CA LEU A 19 10.31 32.81 -1.84
C LEU A 19 9.48 31.79 -1.05
N GLU A 20 9.76 31.62 0.25
CA GLU A 20 9.02 30.70 1.13
C GLU A 20 7.58 31.15 1.38
N SER A 21 7.35 32.45 1.51
CA SER A 21 6.00 33.04 1.59
C SER A 21 5.23 33.04 0.24
N LYS A 22 5.73 32.32 -0.77
CA LYS A 22 5.16 32.18 -2.13
C LYS A 22 5.00 33.52 -2.88
N ASN A 23 5.68 34.58 -2.46
CA ASN A 23 5.65 35.89 -3.13
C ASN A 23 6.78 36.02 -4.16
N PHE A 24 6.69 35.22 -5.22
CA PHE A 24 7.75 35.06 -6.23
C PHE A 24 8.14 36.36 -6.95
N LYS A 25 7.19 37.29 -7.14
CA LYS A 25 7.45 38.58 -7.79
C LYS A 25 8.32 39.49 -6.93
N ARG A 26 8.06 39.55 -5.62
CA ARG A 26 8.88 40.33 -4.69
C ARG A 26 10.24 39.68 -4.48
N ALA A 27 10.30 38.35 -4.39
CA ALA A 27 11.56 37.60 -4.36
C ALA A 27 12.44 37.93 -5.58
N LEU A 28 11.90 37.84 -6.80
CA LEU A 28 12.63 38.21 -8.02
C LEU A 28 13.07 39.67 -8.04
N ALA A 29 12.25 40.60 -7.55
CA ALA A 29 12.62 42.02 -7.49
C ALA A 29 13.82 42.25 -6.58
N GLU A 30 13.85 41.64 -5.38
CA GLU A 30 14.99 41.72 -4.47
C GLU A 30 16.22 41.01 -5.04
N ILE A 31 16.07 39.83 -5.64
CA ILE A 31 17.18 39.12 -6.27
C ILE A 31 17.77 39.94 -7.42
N ASN A 32 16.94 40.55 -8.27
CA ASN A 32 17.41 41.41 -9.35
C ASN A 32 18.09 42.69 -8.82
N LYS A 33 17.68 43.24 -7.67
CA LYS A 33 18.40 44.35 -7.02
C LYS A 33 19.80 43.94 -6.56
N ILE A 34 19.96 42.70 -6.07
CA ILE A 34 21.26 42.14 -5.71
C ILE A 34 22.13 41.97 -6.96
N LEU A 35 21.58 41.36 -8.01
CA LEU A 35 22.29 41.12 -9.27
C LEU A 35 22.66 42.41 -10.03
N ARG A 36 21.91 43.51 -9.85
CA ARG A 36 22.29 44.83 -10.37
C ARG A 36 23.59 45.36 -9.77
N LYS A 37 23.88 45.02 -8.50
CA LYS A 37 25.12 45.42 -7.82
C LYS A 37 26.24 44.43 -8.07
N SER A 38 25.91 43.14 -8.19
CA SER A 38 26.88 42.05 -8.36
C SER A 38 26.32 41.02 -9.35
N PRO A 39 26.56 41.22 -10.67
CA PRO A 39 25.99 40.37 -11.72
C PRO A 39 26.43 38.90 -11.65
N ASN A 40 27.68 38.65 -11.24
CA ASN A 40 28.28 37.31 -11.16
C ASN A 40 28.13 36.69 -9.77
N TYR A 41 27.07 37.06 -9.03
CA TYR A 41 26.85 36.46 -7.72
C TYR A 41 26.14 35.11 -7.84
N THR A 42 26.94 34.03 -7.83
CA THR A 42 26.50 32.62 -7.96
C THR A 42 25.26 32.28 -7.13
N ALA A 43 25.25 32.64 -5.84
CA ALA A 43 24.14 32.33 -4.93
C ALA A 43 22.82 33.03 -5.32
N ALA A 44 22.90 34.29 -5.77
CA ALA A 44 21.72 35.02 -6.24
C ALA A 44 21.23 34.53 -7.60
N ASN A 45 22.12 34.12 -8.51
CA ASN A 45 21.73 33.49 -9.77
C ASN A 45 21.07 32.12 -9.54
N ALA A 46 21.60 31.30 -8.63
CA ALA A 46 20.98 30.04 -8.22
C ALA A 46 19.59 30.25 -7.61
N LEU A 47 19.45 31.24 -6.71
CA LEU A 47 18.17 31.56 -6.09
C LEU A 47 17.15 32.11 -7.10
N LYS A 48 17.61 32.88 -8.09
CA LYS A 48 16.80 33.35 -9.22
C LYS A 48 16.28 32.17 -10.04
N ALA A 49 17.13 31.21 -10.38
CA ALA A 49 16.76 30.00 -11.11
C ALA A 49 15.69 29.20 -10.34
N LEU A 50 15.88 28.99 -9.04
CA LEU A 50 14.89 28.34 -8.17
C LEU A 50 13.56 29.11 -8.12
N THR A 51 13.60 30.44 -8.03
CA THR A 51 12.38 31.26 -8.04
C THR A 51 11.65 31.14 -9.38
N MET A 52 12.37 31.13 -10.50
CA MET A 52 11.79 30.96 -11.85
C MET A 52 11.21 29.56 -12.05
N LEU A 53 11.84 28.53 -11.49
CA LEU A 53 11.33 27.17 -11.46
C LEU A 53 9.96 27.11 -10.76
N ARG A 54 9.85 27.68 -9.56
CA ARG A 54 8.58 27.74 -8.81
C ARG A 54 7.51 28.61 -9.47
N MET A 55 7.89 29.47 -10.41
CA MET A 55 6.98 30.22 -11.30
C MET A 55 6.60 29.46 -12.59
N ALA A 56 6.96 28.17 -12.71
CA ALA A 56 6.73 27.32 -13.88
C ALA A 56 7.45 27.75 -15.17
N LYS A 57 8.53 28.53 -15.06
CA LYS A 57 9.38 28.92 -16.20
C LYS A 57 10.57 27.97 -16.37
N TYR A 58 10.29 26.72 -16.71
CA TYR A 58 11.28 25.62 -16.66
C TYR A 58 12.51 25.82 -17.54
N GLN A 59 12.35 26.31 -18.78
CA GLN A 59 13.46 26.45 -19.73
C GLN A 59 14.46 27.53 -19.30
N GLU A 60 13.96 28.73 -18.98
CA GLU A 60 14.77 29.86 -18.50
C GLU A 60 15.48 29.50 -17.19
N ALA A 61 14.79 28.78 -16.30
CA ALA A 61 15.34 28.34 -15.02
C ALA A 61 16.47 27.33 -15.17
N CYS A 62 16.33 26.33 -16.06
CA CYS A 62 17.39 25.36 -16.35
C CYS A 62 18.63 26.03 -16.94
N GLN A 63 18.45 26.90 -17.95
CA GLN A 63 19.57 27.62 -18.59
C GLN A 63 20.37 28.45 -17.57
N LEU A 64 19.66 29.16 -16.68
CA LEU A 64 20.32 29.95 -15.64
C LEU A 64 21.07 29.07 -14.64
N MET A 65 20.54 27.88 -14.30
CA MET A 65 21.22 26.94 -13.42
C MET A 65 22.45 26.31 -14.07
N ASP A 66 22.38 25.99 -15.37
CA ASP A 66 23.52 25.44 -16.11
C ASP A 66 24.69 26.44 -16.12
N ASN A 67 24.43 27.75 -16.26
CA ASN A 67 25.46 28.78 -16.11
C ASN A 67 26.09 28.81 -14.70
N VAL A 68 25.28 28.57 -13.66
CA VAL A 68 25.80 28.51 -12.26
C VAL A 68 26.67 27.27 -12.06
N VAL A 69 26.33 26.15 -12.70
CA VAL A 69 27.12 24.90 -12.65
C VAL A 69 28.51 25.09 -13.27
N GLU A 70 28.62 25.86 -14.36
CA GLU A 70 29.90 26.17 -15.01
C GLU A 70 30.86 26.94 -14.10
N GLU A 71 30.35 27.76 -13.17
CA GLU A 71 31.16 28.53 -12.21
C GLU A 71 31.69 27.68 -11.03
N ILE A 72 31.37 26.38 -10.96
CA ILE A 72 31.78 25.41 -9.91
C ILE A 72 31.66 26.00 -8.49
N PRO A 73 30.43 26.30 -8.03
CA PRO A 73 30.22 26.90 -6.71
C PRO A 73 30.67 25.95 -5.60
N THR A 74 31.54 26.44 -4.71
CA THR A 74 32.04 25.69 -3.55
C THR A 74 31.24 25.97 -2.27
N ARG A 75 30.49 27.09 -2.22
CA ARG A 75 29.81 27.56 -1.02
C ARG A 75 28.56 26.74 -0.67
N LYS A 76 28.43 26.36 0.60
CA LYS A 76 27.31 25.59 1.18
C LYS A 76 25.94 26.18 0.86
N GLY A 77 25.78 27.51 0.95
CA GLY A 77 24.53 28.19 0.64
C GLY A 77 24.07 27.98 -0.81
N THR A 78 24.98 28.14 -1.78
CA THR A 78 24.70 27.92 -3.21
C THR A 78 24.43 26.44 -3.50
N LEU A 79 25.23 25.53 -2.94
CA LEU A 79 25.06 24.08 -3.10
C LEU A 79 23.70 23.59 -2.58
N ASN A 80 23.22 24.12 -1.45
CA ASN A 80 21.89 23.80 -0.94
C ASN A 80 20.76 24.27 -1.86
N ILE A 81 20.90 25.47 -2.46
CA ILE A 81 19.93 25.99 -3.44
C ILE A 81 19.92 25.12 -4.70
N MET A 82 21.10 24.73 -5.21
CA MET A 82 21.23 23.83 -6.35
C MET A 82 20.63 22.45 -6.06
N SER A 83 20.90 21.87 -4.88
CA SER A 83 20.30 20.59 -4.46
C SER A 83 18.78 20.68 -4.44
N THR A 84 18.21 21.77 -3.92
CA THR A 84 16.76 22.01 -3.91
C THR A 84 16.19 22.13 -5.31
N PHE A 85 16.86 22.86 -6.20
CA PHE A 85 16.46 23.03 -7.60
C PHE A 85 16.39 21.71 -8.37
N TYR A 86 17.47 20.91 -8.32
CA TYR A 86 17.51 19.63 -9.02
C TYR A 86 16.53 18.61 -8.43
N ARG A 87 16.24 18.70 -7.13
CA ARG A 87 15.22 17.88 -6.47
C ARG A 87 13.80 18.25 -6.90
N GLU A 88 13.45 19.53 -6.95
CA GLU A 88 12.13 19.97 -7.45
C GLU A 88 11.89 19.56 -8.92
N LEU A 89 12.97 19.36 -9.69
CA LEU A 89 12.94 18.83 -11.05
C LEU A 89 12.96 17.29 -11.15
N ASN A 90 13.05 16.56 -10.04
CA ASN A 90 13.31 15.11 -9.99
C ASN A 90 14.55 14.70 -10.83
N ARG A 91 15.61 15.51 -10.83
CA ARG A 91 16.85 15.32 -11.61
C ARG A 91 18.09 15.33 -10.71
N GLU A 92 18.03 14.64 -9.59
CA GLU A 92 19.13 14.60 -8.61
C GLU A 92 20.42 13.96 -9.14
N GLU A 93 20.33 13.10 -10.16
CA GLU A 93 21.50 12.52 -10.83
C GLU A 93 22.44 13.58 -11.43
N LYS A 94 21.88 14.70 -11.94
CA LYS A 94 22.68 15.80 -12.47
C LYS A 94 23.48 16.49 -11.37
N MET A 95 22.85 16.74 -10.22
CA MET A 95 23.52 17.29 -9.04
C MET A 95 24.64 16.37 -8.55
N LEU A 96 24.39 15.06 -8.56
CA LEU A 96 25.37 14.08 -8.12
C LEU A 96 26.60 14.06 -9.04
N LYS A 97 26.40 14.08 -10.36
CA LYS A 97 27.49 14.17 -11.35
C LYS A 97 28.31 15.44 -11.14
N PHE A 98 27.63 16.59 -11.01
CA PHE A 98 28.30 17.87 -10.71
C PHE A 98 29.17 17.80 -9.44
N LEU A 99 28.65 17.24 -8.35
CA LEU A 99 29.40 17.14 -7.10
C LEU A 99 30.63 16.24 -7.21
N ILE A 100 30.56 15.13 -7.95
CA ILE A 100 31.70 14.25 -8.19
C ILE A 100 32.79 15.02 -8.94
N ASP A 101 32.44 15.63 -10.07
CA ASP A 101 33.38 16.39 -10.91
C ASP A 101 33.98 17.60 -10.16
N ALA A 102 33.17 18.27 -9.33
CA ALA A 102 33.61 19.41 -8.53
C ALA A 102 34.57 19.00 -7.39
N VAL A 103 34.34 17.86 -6.74
CA VAL A 103 35.23 17.32 -5.70
C VAL A 103 36.57 16.87 -6.28
N GLU A 104 36.58 16.32 -7.50
CA GLU A 104 37.83 15.98 -8.20
C GLU A 104 38.68 17.22 -8.51
N LYS A 105 38.05 18.34 -8.88
CA LYS A 105 38.73 19.61 -9.16
C LYS A 105 39.15 20.38 -7.90
N HIS A 106 38.34 20.31 -6.84
CA HIS A 106 38.56 21.04 -5.58
C HIS A 106 38.41 20.10 -4.36
N PRO A 107 39.39 19.21 -4.13
CA PRO A 107 39.33 18.23 -3.04
C PRO A 107 39.48 18.83 -1.63
N ASP A 108 40.00 20.06 -1.54
CA ASP A 108 40.22 20.79 -0.28
C ASP A 108 38.95 21.51 0.22
N ALA A 109 37.88 21.53 -0.57
CA ALA A 109 36.62 22.14 -0.16
C ALA A 109 35.78 21.17 0.70
N GLU A 110 35.83 21.34 2.02
CA GLU A 110 35.05 20.54 2.98
C GLU A 110 33.54 20.54 2.65
N GLU A 111 33.00 21.69 2.24
CA GLU A 111 31.57 21.87 1.95
C GLU A 111 31.09 21.04 0.76
N LEU A 112 31.92 20.88 -0.28
CA LEU A 112 31.60 20.01 -1.43
C LEU A 112 31.55 18.54 -1.00
N LEU A 113 32.51 18.09 -0.20
CA LEU A 113 32.56 16.73 0.33
C LEU A 113 31.40 16.45 1.30
N GLN A 114 31.04 17.40 2.17
CA GLN A 114 29.86 17.28 3.03
C GLN A 114 28.56 17.21 2.22
N CYS A 115 28.40 18.05 1.19
CA CYS A 115 27.24 18.01 0.32
C CYS A 115 27.15 16.68 -0.45
N LEU A 116 28.28 16.19 -0.97
CA LEU A 116 28.37 14.88 -1.62
C LEU A 116 28.01 13.75 -0.64
N PHE A 117 28.54 13.79 0.59
CA PHE A 117 28.20 12.83 1.64
C PHE A 117 26.70 12.79 1.90
N PHE A 118 26.04 13.94 2.13
CA PHE A 118 24.60 13.97 2.38
C PHE A 118 23.76 13.54 1.19
N MET A 119 24.20 13.78 -0.05
CA MET A 119 23.52 13.24 -1.23
C MET A 119 23.59 11.71 -1.28
N ARG A 120 24.75 11.11 -0.95
CA ARG A 120 24.90 9.64 -0.85
C ARG A 120 24.07 9.06 0.30
N VAL A 121 24.00 9.76 1.44
CA VAL A 121 23.14 9.42 2.58
C VAL A 121 21.67 9.33 2.16
N ARG A 122 21.13 10.34 1.44
CA ARG A 122 19.74 10.34 0.96
C ARG A 122 19.44 9.15 0.06
N LYS A 123 20.37 8.82 -0.85
CA LYS A 123 20.23 7.67 -1.75
C LYS A 123 20.45 6.32 -1.06
N CYS A 124 20.96 6.31 0.18
CA CYS A 124 21.37 5.12 0.93
C CYS A 124 22.46 4.29 0.23
N GLU A 125 23.41 4.97 -0.43
CA GLU A 125 24.55 4.34 -1.09
C GLU A 125 25.72 4.19 -0.10
N PHE A 126 25.67 3.18 0.77
CA PHE A 126 26.58 3.04 1.92
C PHE A 126 28.07 2.91 1.55
N ASP A 127 28.39 2.28 0.42
CA ASP A 127 29.77 2.13 -0.08
C ASP A 127 30.41 3.47 -0.42
N ALA A 128 29.71 4.23 -1.28
CA ALA A 128 30.12 5.57 -1.66
C ALA A 128 30.09 6.53 -0.47
N GLN A 129 29.10 6.39 0.42
CA GLN A 129 28.98 7.18 1.65
C GLN A 129 30.21 7.02 2.55
N GLN A 130 30.65 5.78 2.81
CA GLN A 130 31.83 5.52 3.63
C GLN A 130 33.10 6.04 2.95
N ALA A 131 33.24 5.89 1.63
CA ALA A 131 34.41 6.39 0.90
C ALA A 131 34.55 7.92 1.06
N VAL A 132 33.45 8.66 0.93
CA VAL A 132 33.44 10.11 1.15
C VAL A 132 33.68 10.46 2.62
N ALA A 133 33.09 9.72 3.57
CA ALA A 133 33.34 9.93 5.01
C ALA A 133 34.80 9.71 5.40
N ARG A 134 35.47 8.69 4.83
CA ARG A 134 36.90 8.45 5.02
C ARG A 134 37.74 9.61 4.49
N GLN A 135 37.42 10.13 3.31
CA GLN A 135 38.11 11.30 2.75
C GLN A 135 37.93 12.54 3.64
N LEU A 136 36.72 12.79 4.14
CA LEU A 136 36.44 13.87 5.10
C LEU A 136 37.26 13.71 6.37
N ASN A 137 37.32 12.50 6.93
CA ASN A 137 38.06 12.24 8.17
C ASN A 137 39.57 12.40 7.99
N GLN A 138 40.13 11.94 6.87
CA GLN A 138 41.56 12.07 6.56
C GLN A 138 41.99 13.52 6.36
N ARG A 139 41.17 14.33 5.68
CA ARG A 139 41.49 15.73 5.35
C ARG A 139 41.17 16.69 6.49
N PHE A 140 40.10 16.40 7.25
CA PHE A 140 39.59 17.27 8.33
C PHE A 140 39.44 16.48 9.64
N PRO A 141 40.55 16.02 10.26
CA PRO A 141 40.52 15.18 11.47
C PRO A 141 40.08 15.94 12.73
N MET A 142 40.10 17.27 12.71
CA MET A 142 39.69 18.10 13.86
C MET A 142 38.19 18.00 14.18
N ASN A 143 37.37 17.64 13.19
CA ASN A 143 35.93 17.50 13.39
C ASN A 143 35.59 16.06 13.79
N LYS A 144 35.39 15.86 15.10
CA LYS A 144 35.04 14.56 15.72
C LYS A 144 33.87 13.84 15.02
N THR A 145 32.94 14.61 14.46
CA THR A 145 31.74 14.12 13.75
C THR A 145 32.10 13.22 12.57
N HIS A 146 33.22 13.49 11.86
CA HIS A 146 33.63 12.70 10.70
C HIS A 146 34.07 11.27 11.06
N HIS A 147 34.65 11.08 12.26
CA HIS A 147 35.00 9.76 12.77
C HIS A 147 33.74 8.90 12.95
N ILE A 148 32.72 9.48 13.58
CA ILE A 148 31.44 8.81 13.81
C ILE A 148 30.72 8.56 12.49
N TRP A 149 30.69 9.51 11.56
CA TRP A 149 30.11 9.30 10.23
C TRP A 149 30.76 8.14 9.49
N THR A 150 32.08 8.00 9.60
CA THR A 150 32.80 6.89 8.99
C THR A 150 32.44 5.56 9.65
N ALA A 151 32.36 5.51 10.99
CA ALA A 151 31.94 4.31 11.72
C ALA A 151 30.49 3.92 11.36
N VAL A 152 29.54 4.85 11.44
CA VAL A 152 28.13 4.62 11.07
C VAL A 152 28.00 4.17 9.62
N SER A 153 28.69 4.81 8.68
CA SER A 153 28.64 4.41 7.26
C SER A 153 29.19 3.00 7.04
N THR A 154 30.25 2.63 7.78
CA THR A 154 30.82 1.27 7.77
C THR A 154 29.82 0.25 8.32
N MET A 155 29.19 0.57 9.44
CA MET A 155 28.14 -0.28 10.03
C MET A 155 26.98 -0.50 9.05
N LEU A 156 26.53 0.55 8.36
CA LEU A 156 25.40 0.48 7.44
C LEU A 156 25.67 -0.37 6.19
N GLN A 157 26.92 -0.48 5.72
CA GLN A 157 27.28 -1.40 4.62
C GLN A 157 26.92 -2.86 4.94
N GLY A 158 27.04 -3.24 6.22
CA GLY A 158 26.65 -4.56 6.69
C GLY A 158 25.13 -4.80 6.75
N GLU A 159 24.27 -3.82 6.49
CA GLU A 159 22.81 -4.08 6.55
C GLU A 159 22.31 -4.93 5.38
N LYS A 160 22.99 -4.89 4.22
CA LYS A 160 22.60 -5.70 3.04
C LYS A 160 22.93 -7.18 3.20
N ASP A 161 24.06 -7.49 3.83
CA ASP A 161 24.54 -8.85 4.02
C ASP A 161 24.92 -9.07 5.50
N PRO A 162 24.09 -9.81 6.26
CA PRO A 162 24.31 -10.04 7.68
C PRO A 162 25.58 -10.87 7.98
N GLU A 163 26.04 -11.71 7.05
CA GLU A 163 27.26 -12.50 7.24
C GLU A 163 28.50 -11.62 7.15
N LEU A 164 28.60 -10.80 6.09
CA LEU A 164 29.67 -9.83 5.93
C LEU A 164 29.64 -8.76 7.03
N ALA A 165 28.45 -8.39 7.51
CA ALA A 165 28.29 -7.50 8.65
C ALA A 165 29.04 -8.01 9.87
N ARG A 166 28.77 -9.26 10.28
CA ARG A 166 29.39 -9.88 11.46
C ARG A 166 30.88 -10.14 11.26
N ARG A 167 31.30 -10.60 10.08
CA ARG A 167 32.70 -10.96 9.81
C ARG A 167 33.63 -9.75 9.73
N MET A 168 33.17 -8.63 9.15
CA MET A 168 34.07 -7.53 8.78
C MET A 168 33.57 -6.15 9.21
N PHE A 169 32.36 -5.75 8.83
CA PHE A 169 31.92 -4.35 8.97
C PHE A 169 31.66 -3.94 10.42
N LEU A 170 31.01 -4.79 11.23
CA LEU A 170 30.74 -4.50 12.64
C LEU A 170 32.03 -4.49 13.49
N PRO A 171 32.94 -5.47 13.38
CA PRO A 171 34.23 -5.40 14.09
C PRO A 171 35.08 -4.18 13.69
N LEU A 172 35.05 -3.80 12.41
CA LEU A 172 35.75 -2.60 11.95
C LEU A 172 35.14 -1.33 12.57
N SER A 173 33.81 -1.19 12.52
CA SER A 173 33.11 -0.06 13.14
C SER A 173 33.34 0.00 14.66
N GLN A 174 33.38 -1.16 15.33
CA GLN A 174 33.70 -1.27 16.75
C GLN A 174 35.09 -0.69 17.04
N ARG A 175 36.14 -1.14 16.33
CA ARG A 175 37.51 -0.65 16.51
C ARG A 175 37.64 0.85 16.26
N MET A 176 36.90 1.37 15.28
CA MET A 176 36.87 2.81 14.99
C MET A 176 36.28 3.61 16.16
N LEU A 177 35.23 3.11 16.81
CA LEU A 177 34.63 3.76 17.98
C LEU A 177 35.45 3.56 19.26
N GLU A 178 36.11 2.42 19.44
CA GLU A 178 37.05 2.19 20.54
C GLU A 178 38.23 3.16 20.49
N LYS A 179 38.77 3.38 19.29
CA LYS A 179 39.79 4.41 19.07
C LYS A 179 39.25 5.80 19.45
N ALA A 180 38.04 6.15 18.98
CA ALA A 180 37.42 7.42 19.31
C ALA A 180 37.14 7.60 20.81
N LEU A 181 36.78 6.52 21.51
CA LEU A 181 36.59 6.51 22.96
C LEU A 181 37.92 6.74 23.68
N SER A 182 39.00 6.07 23.27
CA SER A 182 40.34 6.25 23.85
C SER A 182 40.91 7.66 23.65
N GLU A 183 40.50 8.32 22.57
CA GLU A 183 40.86 9.72 22.26
C GLU A 183 39.96 10.74 22.99
N GLY A 184 38.99 10.29 23.81
CA GLY A 184 38.09 11.16 24.57
C GLY A 184 37.11 11.93 23.68
N LEU A 185 36.76 11.39 22.52
CA LEU A 185 35.87 12.06 21.55
C LEU A 185 34.38 11.95 21.92
N PHE A 186 34.02 11.13 22.90
CA PHE A 186 32.63 10.94 23.34
C PHE A 186 32.23 12.09 24.27
N ASP A 187 31.29 12.90 23.78
CA ASP A 187 30.79 14.08 24.50
C ASP A 187 29.29 13.96 24.83
N SER A 188 28.56 12.98 24.28
CA SER A 188 27.12 12.79 24.49
C SER A 188 26.73 11.34 24.80
N HIS A 189 25.57 11.15 25.43
CA HIS A 189 25.00 9.80 25.66
C HIS A 189 24.66 9.08 24.35
N VAL A 190 24.36 9.83 23.28
CA VAL A 190 24.03 9.27 21.97
C VAL A 190 25.25 8.55 21.36
N ASP A 191 26.45 9.09 21.55
CA ASP A 191 27.68 8.47 21.07
C ASP A 191 27.96 7.15 21.80
N LEU A 192 27.75 7.13 23.12
CA LEU A 192 27.86 5.93 23.94
C LEU A 192 26.80 4.88 23.57
N GLN A 193 25.54 5.29 23.40
CA GLN A 193 24.46 4.41 22.97
C GLN A 193 24.71 3.82 21.57
N LEU A 194 25.27 4.60 20.64
CA LEU A 194 25.71 4.09 19.34
C LEU A 194 26.75 2.99 19.50
N TYR A 195 27.78 3.22 20.33
CA TYR A 195 28.80 2.22 20.60
C TYR A 195 28.22 0.95 21.24
N LEU A 196 27.36 1.09 22.25
CA LEU A 196 26.64 -0.03 22.87
C LEU A 196 25.78 -0.80 21.86
N SER A 197 25.12 -0.10 20.93
CA SER A 197 24.32 -0.75 19.88
C SER A 197 25.18 -1.64 18.96
N ILE A 198 26.41 -1.20 18.64
CA ILE A 198 27.36 -1.97 17.82
C ILE A 198 27.91 -3.15 18.62
N LEU A 199 28.22 -2.97 19.91
CA LEU A 199 28.65 -4.07 20.79
C LEU A 199 27.57 -5.15 20.94
N LYS A 200 26.31 -4.74 21.16
CA LYS A 200 25.15 -5.65 21.21
C LYS A 200 25.03 -6.44 19.90
N ARG A 201 25.26 -5.81 18.75
CA ARG A 201 25.22 -6.48 17.43
C ARG A 201 26.39 -7.43 17.16
N ASN A 202 27.56 -7.16 17.73
CA ASN A 202 28.72 -8.05 17.65
C ASN A 202 28.72 -9.15 18.73
N ASN A 203 27.65 -9.25 19.53
CA ASN A 203 27.51 -10.15 20.68
C ASN A 203 28.61 -9.97 21.77
N ASN A 204 29.27 -8.81 21.81
CA ASN A 204 30.32 -8.50 22.78
C ASN A 204 29.73 -7.91 24.07
N PHE A 205 28.80 -8.63 24.70
CA PHE A 205 28.03 -8.13 25.85
C PHE A 205 28.91 -7.86 27.08
N GLU A 206 29.99 -8.61 27.27
CA GLU A 206 30.91 -8.40 28.40
C GLU A 206 31.60 -7.03 28.32
N THR A 207 32.08 -6.66 27.14
CA THR A 207 32.70 -5.34 26.93
C THR A 207 31.68 -4.22 27.16
N ALA A 208 30.43 -4.41 26.74
CA ALA A 208 29.36 -3.43 26.95
C ALA A 208 29.07 -3.23 28.46
N ILE A 209 29.04 -4.31 29.25
CA ILE A 209 28.87 -4.22 30.70
C ILE A 209 30.08 -3.55 31.36
N ASN A 210 31.30 -3.85 30.93
CA ASN A 210 32.51 -3.22 31.48
C ASN A 210 32.50 -1.71 31.25
N VAL A 211 32.11 -1.28 30.05
CA VAL A 211 31.96 0.15 29.71
C VAL A 211 30.88 0.82 30.57
N LEU A 212 29.77 0.12 30.83
CA LEU A 212 28.68 0.65 31.66
C LEU A 212 28.95 0.59 33.18
N THR A 213 29.93 -0.20 33.63
CA THR A 213 30.34 -0.24 35.05
C THR A 213 31.46 0.76 35.35
N GLU A 214 32.09 1.34 34.33
CA GLU A 214 33.12 2.37 34.47
C GLU A 214 32.53 3.72 34.89
N LYS A 215 32.50 3.96 36.21
CA LYS A 215 31.91 5.16 36.81
C LYS A 215 32.51 6.47 36.28
N ASN A 216 33.84 6.53 36.11
CA ASN A 216 34.52 7.74 35.65
C ASN A 216 34.07 8.18 34.25
N LEU A 217 33.84 7.21 33.35
CA LEU A 217 33.37 7.49 32.00
C LEU A 217 31.93 8.02 32.01
N ILE A 218 31.05 7.36 32.74
CA ILE A 218 29.64 7.76 32.83
C ILE A 218 29.49 9.11 33.52
N GLU A 219 30.20 9.34 34.63
CA GLU A 219 30.20 10.63 35.32
C GLU A 219 30.72 11.76 34.42
N SER A 220 31.75 11.50 33.62
CA SER A 220 32.28 12.45 32.63
C SER A 220 31.26 12.80 31.54
N ILE A 221 30.53 11.81 31.01
CA ILE A 221 29.49 12.04 29.98
C ILE A 221 28.27 12.73 30.61
N ASN A 222 27.81 12.29 31.78
CA ASN A 222 26.71 12.91 32.53
C ASN A 222 26.99 14.39 32.82
N ALA A 223 28.25 14.75 33.10
CA ALA A 223 28.66 16.13 33.34
C ALA A 223 28.66 17.00 32.05
N LYS A 224 28.86 16.39 30.88
CA LYS A 224 28.86 17.08 29.58
C LYS A 224 27.46 17.18 28.95
N ASP A 225 26.57 16.23 29.25
CA ASP A 225 25.25 16.08 28.63
C ASP A 225 24.13 16.16 29.70
N TYR A 226 23.51 15.03 30.09
CA TYR A 226 22.47 14.98 31.13
C TYR A 226 22.58 13.68 31.94
N ASN A 227 21.97 13.61 33.14
CA ASN A 227 22.01 12.38 33.93
C ASN A 227 21.14 11.28 33.29
N HIS A 228 21.76 10.20 32.81
CA HIS A 228 21.07 9.07 32.18
C HIS A 228 21.19 7.79 33.02
N ASP A 229 20.08 7.08 33.22
CA ASP A 229 20.04 5.80 33.94
C ASP A 229 20.14 4.62 32.96
N TYR A 230 21.25 3.87 33.05
CA TYR A 230 21.53 2.69 32.22
C TYR A 230 21.05 1.35 32.84
N SER A 231 20.24 1.40 33.89
CA SER A 231 19.79 0.18 34.61
C SER A 231 19.00 -0.79 33.72
N ARG A 232 18.19 -0.29 32.78
CA ARG A 232 17.44 -1.14 31.83
C ARG A 232 18.36 -1.86 30.86
N GLU A 233 19.33 -1.14 30.28
CA GLU A 233 20.31 -1.70 29.35
C GLU A 233 21.23 -2.70 30.06
N LEU A 234 21.63 -2.43 31.30
CA LEU A 234 22.39 -3.37 32.12
C LEU A 234 21.59 -4.64 32.40
N LEU A 235 20.30 -4.53 32.69
CA LEU A 235 19.43 -5.70 32.88
C LEU A 235 19.36 -6.56 31.62
N GLU A 236 19.13 -5.95 30.45
CA GLU A 236 19.12 -6.65 29.16
C GLU A 236 20.44 -7.38 28.89
N LEU A 237 21.58 -6.70 29.07
CA LEU A 237 22.91 -7.26 28.82
C LEU A 237 23.22 -8.44 29.76
N ASN A 238 22.92 -8.30 31.06
CA ASN A 238 23.12 -9.39 32.03
C ASN A 238 22.17 -10.57 31.77
N ALA A 239 20.96 -10.30 31.31
CA ALA A 239 20.00 -11.34 30.89
C ALA A 239 20.49 -12.12 29.67
N HIS A 240 21.22 -11.49 28.74
CA HIS A 240 21.86 -12.17 27.60
C HIS A 240 23.05 -13.04 28.02
N LEU A 241 23.82 -12.62 29.03
CA LEU A 241 24.93 -13.40 29.59
C LEU A 241 24.51 -14.43 30.65
N GLN A 242 23.20 -14.56 30.92
CA GLN A 242 22.64 -15.47 31.93
C GLN A 242 23.20 -15.26 33.35
N ARG A 243 23.61 -14.03 33.70
CA ARG A 243 24.12 -13.67 35.03
C ARG A 243 22.97 -13.43 36.01
N TRP A 244 22.45 -14.52 36.60
CA TRP A 244 21.24 -14.49 37.42
C TRP A 244 21.32 -13.53 38.62
N ASP A 245 22.43 -13.51 39.35
CA ASP A 245 22.57 -12.71 40.57
C ASP A 245 22.49 -11.19 40.27
N ASP A 246 23.04 -10.77 39.13
CA ASP A 246 22.93 -9.39 38.67
C ASP A 246 21.53 -9.06 38.15
N VAL A 247 20.92 -9.99 37.40
CA VAL A 247 19.55 -9.84 36.88
C VAL A 247 18.54 -9.66 38.02
N ILE A 248 18.60 -10.48 39.07
CA ILE A 248 17.65 -10.39 40.18
C ILE A 248 17.86 -9.11 41.00
N ARG A 249 19.11 -8.69 41.21
CA ARG A 249 19.45 -7.45 41.91
C ARG A 249 18.91 -6.23 41.15
N ILE A 250 19.30 -6.08 39.88
CA ILE A 250 18.89 -4.94 39.05
C ILE A 250 17.37 -4.92 38.87
N SER A 251 16.75 -6.08 38.64
CA SER A 251 15.29 -6.18 38.56
C SER A 251 14.62 -5.76 39.86
N SER A 252 15.18 -6.14 41.01
CA SER A 252 14.63 -5.75 42.32
C SER A 252 14.71 -4.24 42.55
N ASP A 253 15.82 -3.61 42.16
CA ASP A 253 16.03 -2.16 42.26
C ASP A 253 15.08 -1.38 41.33
N LEU A 254 14.90 -1.86 40.09
CA LEU A 254 13.93 -1.29 39.14
C LEU A 254 12.49 -1.43 39.65
N LEU A 255 12.10 -2.62 40.12
CA LEU A 255 10.76 -2.90 40.62
C LEU A 255 10.44 -2.19 41.94
N GLN A 256 11.46 -1.83 42.72
CA GLN A 256 11.29 -0.98 43.90
C GLN A 256 10.91 0.45 43.51
N SER A 257 11.42 0.94 42.38
CA SER A 257 11.10 2.26 41.83
C SER A 257 9.74 2.26 41.13
N ASP A 258 9.48 1.27 40.26
CA ASP A 258 8.20 1.07 39.58
C ASP A 258 7.83 -0.42 39.52
N ALA A 259 6.83 -0.82 40.29
CA ALA A 259 6.38 -2.21 40.35
C ALA A 259 5.63 -2.68 39.09
N ASP A 260 5.20 -1.76 38.20
CA ASP A 260 4.49 -2.07 36.95
C ASP A 260 5.44 -2.19 35.74
N GLU A 261 6.75 -2.02 35.93
CA GLU A 261 7.78 -2.11 34.88
C GLU A 261 7.83 -3.51 34.23
N TRP A 262 7.19 -3.65 33.07
CA TRP A 262 7.02 -4.95 32.40
C TRP A 262 8.32 -5.48 31.78
N VAL A 263 9.26 -4.61 31.39
CA VAL A 263 10.56 -5.07 30.85
C VAL A 263 11.32 -5.87 31.90
N ALA A 264 11.29 -5.41 33.17
CA ALA A 264 11.89 -6.14 34.28
C ALA A 264 11.21 -7.49 34.52
N TRP A 265 9.87 -7.52 34.57
CA TRP A 265 9.11 -8.76 34.77
C TRP A 265 9.34 -9.77 33.64
N SER A 266 9.25 -9.35 32.38
CA SER A 266 9.44 -10.22 31.21
C SER A 266 10.85 -10.80 31.13
N LEU A 267 11.91 -10.01 31.39
CA LEU A 267 13.28 -10.49 31.42
C LEU A 267 13.53 -11.44 32.59
N LEU A 268 13.00 -11.13 33.78
CA LEU A 268 13.06 -12.01 34.94
C LEU A 268 12.41 -13.37 34.63
N MET A 269 11.22 -13.38 34.03
CA MET A 269 10.53 -14.62 33.65
C MET A 269 11.32 -15.40 32.60
N ARG A 270 11.82 -14.74 31.56
CA ARG A 270 12.67 -15.36 30.53
C ARG A 270 13.89 -16.03 31.15
N CYS A 271 14.63 -15.35 32.03
CA CYS A 271 15.82 -15.91 32.69
C CYS A 271 15.48 -16.98 33.74
N THR A 272 14.29 -16.92 34.36
CA THR A 272 13.85 -17.93 35.34
C THR A 272 13.63 -19.29 34.67
N PHE A 273 13.04 -19.29 33.47
CA PHE A 273 12.69 -20.50 32.72
C PHE A 273 13.68 -20.82 31.58
N ASP A 274 14.90 -20.30 31.65
CA ASP A 274 15.96 -20.54 30.67
C ASP A 274 16.78 -21.80 31.02
N GLY A 275 16.91 -22.74 30.07
CA GLY A 275 17.64 -23.99 30.23
C GLY A 275 16.84 -25.14 30.89
N ASP A 276 17.55 -26.15 31.40
CA ASP A 276 16.93 -27.33 32.03
C ASP A 276 16.40 -26.99 33.44
N MET A 277 15.09 -27.18 33.62
CA MET A 277 14.34 -26.85 34.83
C MET A 277 14.49 -27.91 35.94
N THR A 278 15.08 -29.07 35.64
CA THR A 278 15.30 -30.14 36.62
C THR A 278 16.52 -29.88 37.53
N THR A 279 17.37 -28.92 37.16
CA THR A 279 18.59 -28.58 37.92
C THR A 279 18.26 -27.82 39.21
N GLU A 280 19.12 -27.97 40.23
CA GLU A 280 19.00 -27.26 41.51
C GLU A 280 19.05 -25.72 41.36
N PRO A 281 19.95 -25.13 40.54
CA PRO A 281 19.96 -23.69 40.28
C PRO A 281 18.64 -23.20 39.68
N SER A 282 18.06 -23.89 38.70
CA SER A 282 16.77 -23.52 38.11
C SER A 282 15.64 -23.52 39.13
N ARG A 283 15.59 -24.52 40.02
CA ARG A 283 14.59 -24.55 41.11
C ARG A 283 14.78 -23.40 42.10
N ASN A 284 16.02 -23.00 42.38
CA ASN A 284 16.30 -21.84 43.23
C ASN A 284 15.88 -20.53 42.56
N ARG A 285 16.12 -20.35 41.25
CA ARG A 285 15.64 -19.20 40.48
C ARG A 285 14.11 -19.09 40.55
N MET A 286 13.40 -20.18 40.30
CA MET A 286 11.93 -20.21 40.39
C MET A 286 11.41 -19.79 41.77
N LYS A 287 12.01 -20.29 42.85
CA LYS A 287 11.63 -19.91 44.23
C LYS A 287 11.85 -18.42 44.49
N GLN A 288 13.00 -17.89 44.06
CA GLN A 288 13.31 -16.47 44.23
C GLN A 288 12.34 -15.57 43.45
N THR A 289 12.04 -15.91 42.19
CA THR A 289 11.04 -15.20 41.38
C THR A 289 9.66 -15.25 42.01
N GLU A 290 9.23 -16.42 42.50
CA GLU A 290 7.92 -16.58 43.16
C GLU A 290 7.78 -15.69 44.41
N VAL A 291 8.84 -15.61 45.23
CA VAL A 291 8.88 -14.74 46.42
C VAL A 291 8.74 -13.26 46.04
N LEU A 292 9.45 -12.83 44.99
CA LEU A 292 9.36 -11.45 44.50
C LEU A 292 7.95 -11.12 43.99
N VAL A 293 7.36 -11.99 43.17
CA VAL A 293 5.99 -11.81 42.66
C VAL A 293 4.99 -11.72 43.83
N LYS A 294 5.08 -12.62 44.81
CA LYS A 294 4.21 -12.60 46.00
C LYS A 294 4.40 -11.32 46.82
N LYS A 295 5.63 -10.83 46.97
CA LYS A 295 5.94 -9.58 47.66
C LYS A 295 5.27 -8.39 46.98
N TYR A 296 5.52 -8.18 45.69
CA TYR A 296 4.99 -7.02 44.97
C TYR A 296 3.47 -7.08 44.76
N ARG A 297 2.88 -8.27 44.65
CA ARG A 297 1.41 -8.43 44.63
C ARG A 297 0.74 -7.98 45.93
N LYS A 298 1.38 -8.21 47.08
CA LYS A 298 0.89 -7.76 48.40
C LYS A 298 1.08 -6.26 48.59
N GLN A 299 2.24 -5.74 48.18
CA GLN A 299 2.58 -4.32 48.32
C GLN A 299 1.75 -3.43 47.38
N ASN A 300 1.53 -3.88 46.14
CA ASN A 300 0.88 -3.10 45.09
C ASN A 300 -0.31 -3.88 44.47
N PRO A 301 -1.41 -4.06 45.20
CA PRO A 301 -2.52 -4.94 44.78
C PRO A 301 -3.36 -4.37 43.62
N LYS A 302 -3.20 -3.08 43.31
CA LYS A 302 -3.87 -2.36 42.20
C LYS A 302 -3.08 -2.40 40.89
N CYS A 303 -1.78 -2.73 40.93
CA CYS A 303 -0.94 -2.77 39.74
C CYS A 303 -1.21 -4.02 38.89
N ARG A 304 -1.09 -3.87 37.57
CA ARG A 304 -1.42 -4.90 36.58
C ARG A 304 -0.25 -5.87 36.38
N GLY A 305 0.96 -5.34 36.27
CA GLY A 305 2.23 -6.05 36.03
C GLY A 305 2.47 -7.21 36.97
N PRO A 306 2.43 -7.05 38.31
CA PRO A 306 2.69 -8.16 39.24
C PRO A 306 1.68 -9.32 39.13
N LEU A 307 0.42 -9.01 38.79
CA LEU A 307 -0.62 -10.04 38.60
C LEU A 307 -0.43 -10.76 37.26
N LEU A 308 -0.08 -10.04 36.20
CA LEU A 308 0.28 -10.65 34.91
C LEU A 308 1.56 -11.48 35.00
N ALA A 309 2.57 -11.01 35.72
CA ALA A 309 3.80 -11.76 35.97
C ALA A 309 3.51 -13.07 36.71
N HIS A 310 2.56 -13.07 37.66
CA HIS A 310 2.13 -14.29 38.33
C HIS A 310 1.39 -15.25 37.38
N ILE A 311 0.54 -14.71 36.50
CA ILE A 311 -0.13 -15.50 35.45
C ILE A 311 0.89 -16.11 34.50
N ASP A 312 1.89 -15.34 34.06
CA ASP A 312 2.96 -15.80 33.17
C ASP A 312 3.82 -16.87 33.85
N PHE A 313 4.20 -16.68 35.12
CA PHE A 313 4.92 -17.68 35.91
C PHE A 313 4.18 -19.02 35.96
N VAL A 314 2.87 -19.00 36.29
CA VAL A 314 2.03 -20.20 36.35
C VAL A 314 1.84 -20.80 34.95
N GLY A 315 1.61 -19.97 33.94
CA GLY A 315 1.48 -20.39 32.54
C GLY A 315 2.71 -21.15 32.05
N ASN A 316 3.91 -20.65 32.34
CA ASN A 316 5.17 -21.30 31.97
C ASN A 316 5.37 -22.66 32.66
N ILE A 317 4.88 -22.82 33.90
CA ILE A 317 4.90 -24.09 34.65
C ILE A 317 3.94 -25.10 34.04
N VAL A 318 2.69 -24.70 33.79
CA VAL A 318 1.64 -25.57 33.23
C VAL A 318 2.01 -25.99 31.80
N GLN A 319 2.44 -25.06 30.96
CA GLN A 319 2.83 -25.35 29.57
C GLN A 319 4.01 -26.34 29.47
N ARG A 320 4.93 -26.29 30.42
CA ARG A 320 6.10 -27.20 30.48
C ARG A 320 5.85 -28.47 31.31
N ASN A 321 4.64 -28.66 31.85
CA ASN A 321 4.27 -29.78 32.72
C ASN A 321 5.23 -29.97 33.92
N LEU A 322 5.66 -28.87 34.54
CA LEU A 322 6.59 -28.93 35.67
C LEU A 322 5.84 -29.21 36.99
N GLU A 323 6.36 -30.12 37.81
CA GLU A 323 5.86 -30.36 39.17
C GLU A 323 6.27 -29.21 40.09
N TYR A 324 5.32 -28.37 40.47
CA TYR A 324 5.53 -27.24 41.39
C TYR A 324 4.47 -27.24 42.51
N PRO A 325 4.84 -26.93 43.78
CA PRO A 325 3.90 -26.98 44.90
C PRO A 325 2.70 -26.05 44.73
N ASN A 326 1.50 -26.54 45.06
CA ASN A 326 0.26 -25.77 45.15
C ASN A 326 -0.22 -25.11 43.83
N ILE A 327 0.22 -25.61 42.68
CA ILE A 327 -0.31 -25.20 41.37
C ILE A 327 -1.15 -26.34 40.82
N ASP A 328 -2.45 -26.28 41.06
CA ASP A 328 -3.45 -27.19 40.54
C ASP A 328 -4.47 -26.44 39.66
N GLU A 329 -5.36 -27.21 39.02
CA GLU A 329 -6.40 -26.63 38.16
C GLU A 329 -7.32 -25.67 38.94
N ALA A 330 -7.55 -25.91 40.23
CA ALA A 330 -8.36 -25.05 41.09
C ALA A 330 -7.68 -23.69 41.32
N PHE A 331 -6.37 -23.69 41.58
CA PHE A 331 -5.58 -22.48 41.69
C PHE A 331 -5.57 -21.66 40.39
N CYS A 332 -5.39 -22.31 39.23
CA CYS A 332 -5.46 -21.63 37.93
C CYS A 332 -6.81 -20.93 37.73
N LYS A 333 -7.91 -21.59 38.08
CA LYS A 333 -9.27 -21.01 38.02
C LYS A 333 -9.43 -19.82 38.96
N ASP A 334 -8.91 -19.91 40.19
CA ASP A 334 -8.98 -18.81 41.16
C ASP A 334 -8.15 -17.60 40.73
N LEU A 335 -6.97 -17.84 40.14
CA LEU A 335 -6.12 -16.80 39.60
C LEU A 335 -6.79 -16.03 38.45
N ILE A 336 -7.41 -16.75 37.51
CA ILE A 336 -8.16 -16.15 36.40
C ILE A 336 -9.33 -15.31 36.92
N LYS A 337 -10.11 -15.85 37.87
CA LYS A 337 -11.23 -15.13 38.50
C LYS A 337 -10.77 -13.87 39.21
N THR A 338 -9.72 -13.97 40.02
CA THR A 338 -9.14 -12.83 40.74
C THR A 338 -8.70 -11.72 39.79
N PHE A 339 -8.10 -12.07 38.66
CA PHE A 339 -7.71 -11.09 37.65
C PHE A 339 -8.93 -10.45 36.97
N PHE A 340 -9.90 -11.27 36.55
CA PHE A 340 -11.14 -10.80 35.92
C PHE A 340 -11.92 -9.87 36.86
N ASP A 341 -12.08 -10.23 38.13
CA ASP A 341 -12.83 -9.40 39.09
C ASP A 341 -12.16 -8.04 39.34
N LYS A 342 -10.83 -7.96 39.26
CA LYS A 342 -10.08 -6.71 39.46
C LYS A 342 -10.04 -5.80 38.23
N PHE A 343 -9.95 -6.36 37.02
CA PHE A 343 -9.70 -5.59 35.80
C PHE A 343 -10.84 -5.61 34.78
N SER A 344 -11.95 -6.31 35.05
CA SER A 344 -13.09 -6.39 34.14
C SER A 344 -13.79 -5.05 33.86
N SER A 345 -13.57 -4.01 34.69
CA SER A 345 -14.01 -2.64 34.40
C SER A 345 -13.28 -1.99 33.22
N ARG A 346 -12.26 -2.64 32.66
CA ARG A 346 -11.51 -2.15 31.48
C ARG A 346 -11.49 -3.19 30.37
N LEU A 347 -11.64 -2.73 29.12
CA LEU A 347 -11.64 -3.60 27.92
C LEU A 347 -10.33 -4.38 27.71
N ILE A 348 -9.22 -3.91 28.27
CA ILE A 348 -7.90 -4.56 28.17
C ILE A 348 -7.88 -5.92 28.86
N CYS A 349 -8.74 -6.15 29.87
CA CYS A 349 -8.81 -7.43 30.58
C CYS A 349 -9.07 -8.60 29.64
N ALA A 350 -9.91 -8.40 28.61
CA ALA A 350 -10.14 -9.44 27.61
C ALA A 350 -8.88 -9.75 26.81
N MET A 351 -8.12 -8.74 26.39
CA MET A 351 -6.88 -8.93 25.63
C MET A 351 -5.82 -9.68 26.45
N ASP A 352 -5.75 -9.40 27.75
CA ASP A 352 -4.73 -9.95 28.64
C ASP A 352 -4.93 -11.44 28.94
N ILE A 353 -6.17 -11.86 29.09
CA ILE A 353 -6.48 -13.20 29.63
C ILE A 353 -7.10 -14.14 28.61
N ALA A 354 -7.77 -13.63 27.57
CA ALA A 354 -8.54 -14.45 26.64
C ALA A 354 -7.71 -15.56 25.97
N TYR A 355 -6.46 -15.24 25.59
CA TYR A 355 -5.52 -16.15 24.93
C TYR A 355 -4.63 -16.93 25.91
N VAL A 356 -4.59 -16.53 27.18
CA VAL A 356 -3.80 -17.21 28.23
C VAL A 356 -4.61 -18.33 28.89
N ILE A 357 -5.95 -18.23 28.90
CA ILE A 357 -6.83 -19.26 29.48
C ILE A 357 -6.60 -20.67 28.88
N PRO A 358 -6.44 -20.85 27.55
CA PRO A 358 -6.10 -22.15 26.98
C PRO A 358 -4.78 -22.73 27.48
N VAL A 359 -3.80 -21.88 27.81
CA VAL A 359 -2.49 -22.30 28.36
C VAL A 359 -2.63 -22.76 29.82
N LEU A 360 -3.39 -22.02 30.63
CA LEU A 360 -3.62 -22.35 32.04
C LEU A 360 -4.57 -23.54 32.24
N LEU A 361 -5.54 -23.71 31.33
CA LEU A 361 -6.56 -24.75 31.35
C LEU A 361 -6.55 -25.51 30.00
N PRO A 362 -5.63 -26.47 29.82
CA PRO A 362 -5.46 -27.18 28.56
C PRO A 362 -6.66 -28.07 28.22
N ASP A 363 -7.35 -28.65 29.22
CA ASP A 363 -8.55 -29.47 28.99
C ASP A 363 -9.72 -28.61 28.49
N GLU A 364 -10.06 -28.78 27.21
CA GLU A 364 -11.09 -28.03 26.51
C GLU A 364 -12.47 -28.10 27.16
N LYS A 365 -12.88 -29.29 27.65
CA LYS A 365 -14.23 -29.46 28.24
C LYS A 365 -14.35 -28.67 29.55
N ARG A 366 -13.34 -28.79 30.42
CA ARG A 366 -13.30 -28.09 31.71
C ARG A 366 -13.12 -26.59 31.52
N ARG A 367 -12.29 -26.17 30.56
CA ARG A 367 -12.11 -24.77 30.16
C ARG A 367 -13.43 -24.14 29.73
N LYS A 368 -14.15 -24.75 28.77
CA LYS A 368 -15.45 -24.26 28.28
C LYS A 368 -16.48 -24.14 29.41
N ALA A 369 -16.55 -25.14 30.30
CA ALA A 369 -17.46 -25.11 31.45
C ALA A 369 -17.12 -23.97 32.43
N PHE A 370 -15.84 -23.74 32.69
CA PHE A 370 -15.37 -22.67 33.57
C PHE A 370 -15.63 -21.28 32.96
N VAL A 371 -15.30 -21.06 31.68
CA VAL A 371 -15.56 -19.79 30.99
C VAL A 371 -17.06 -19.50 30.91
N ALA A 372 -17.89 -20.52 30.67
CA ALA A 372 -19.35 -20.38 30.74
C ALA A 372 -19.83 -19.96 32.14
N SER A 373 -19.15 -20.38 33.22
CA SER A 373 -19.45 -19.93 34.58
C SER A 373 -19.13 -18.44 34.78
N ILE A 374 -18.01 -17.96 34.25
CA ILE A 374 -17.63 -16.53 34.27
C ILE A 374 -18.66 -15.69 33.51
N LEU A 375 -19.05 -16.15 32.31
CA LEU A 375 -20.06 -15.48 31.50
C LEU A 375 -21.40 -15.35 32.25
N LYS A 376 -21.86 -16.44 32.88
CA LYS A 376 -23.07 -16.41 33.71
C LYS A 376 -22.91 -15.43 34.88
N GLN A 377 -21.81 -15.47 35.62
CA GLN A 377 -21.58 -14.57 36.75
C GLN A 377 -21.54 -13.09 36.34
N ALA A 378 -20.98 -12.77 35.17
CA ALA A 378 -20.96 -11.41 34.65
C ALA A 378 -22.36 -10.92 34.21
N THR A 379 -23.19 -11.80 33.65
CA THR A 379 -24.49 -11.45 33.04
C THR A 379 -25.68 -11.48 34.01
N VAL A 380 -25.52 -12.03 35.22
CA VAL A 380 -26.60 -12.15 36.23
C VAL A 380 -27.15 -10.80 36.71
N LYS A 381 -26.33 -9.74 36.73
CA LYS A 381 -26.79 -8.37 37.01
C LYS A 381 -26.84 -7.59 35.71
N SER A 382 -28.06 -7.24 35.27
CA SER A 382 -28.24 -6.30 34.15
C SER A 382 -27.78 -4.91 34.61
N PRO A 383 -27.00 -4.16 33.81
CA PRO A 383 -26.59 -2.82 34.17
C PRO A 383 -27.82 -1.91 34.19
N ASN A 384 -28.11 -1.29 35.34
CA ASN A 384 -29.16 -0.28 35.48
C ASN A 384 -28.53 1.11 35.37
N ALA A 385 -29.10 1.99 34.55
CA ALA A 385 -28.56 3.33 34.31
C ALA A 385 -28.48 4.23 35.57
N ALA A 386 -29.17 3.85 36.65
CA ALA A 386 -29.14 4.55 37.94
C ALA A 386 -27.94 4.15 38.84
N ASP A 387 -27.20 3.09 38.48
CA ASP A 387 -26.07 2.61 39.28
C ASP A 387 -24.80 3.43 38.97
N ALA A 388 -24.06 3.84 40.00
CA ALA A 388 -22.79 4.55 39.85
C ALA A 388 -21.73 3.75 39.06
N ASP A 389 -21.84 2.42 39.06
CA ASP A 389 -20.93 1.48 38.38
C ASP A 389 -21.46 1.01 37.01
N TYR A 390 -22.44 1.72 36.42
CA TYR A 390 -23.12 1.32 35.18
C TYR A 390 -22.15 1.05 34.01
N GLN A 391 -21.17 1.94 33.79
CA GLN A 391 -20.18 1.76 32.72
C GLN A 391 -19.24 0.57 32.98
N ASP A 392 -18.79 0.40 34.22
CA ASP A 392 -17.95 -0.72 34.64
C ASP A 392 -18.65 -2.08 34.44
N ALA A 393 -19.97 -2.12 34.68
CA ALA A 393 -20.78 -3.29 34.41
C ALA A 393 -20.87 -3.62 32.91
N ILE A 394 -20.97 -2.61 32.04
CA ILE A 394 -20.95 -2.81 30.58
C ILE A 394 -19.58 -3.33 30.12
N TYR A 395 -18.48 -2.74 30.62
CA TYR A 395 -17.13 -3.23 30.32
C TYR A 395 -16.95 -4.69 30.74
N ARG A 396 -17.46 -5.04 31.93
CA ARG A 396 -17.42 -6.42 32.44
C ARG A 396 -18.20 -7.39 31.56
N HIS A 397 -19.37 -6.98 31.06
CA HIS A 397 -20.16 -7.77 30.10
C HIS A 397 -19.38 -7.99 28.80
N VAL A 398 -18.87 -6.92 28.19
CA VAL A 398 -18.09 -6.99 26.94
C VAL A 398 -16.87 -7.90 27.10
N CYS A 399 -16.11 -7.75 28.19
CA CYS A 399 -14.96 -8.61 28.49
C CYS A 399 -15.37 -10.08 28.62
N ALA A 400 -16.47 -10.37 29.32
CA ALA A 400 -16.96 -11.74 29.48
C ALA A 400 -17.34 -12.39 28.14
N TYR A 401 -18.05 -11.68 27.26
CA TYR A 401 -18.39 -12.20 25.93
C TYR A 401 -17.17 -12.39 25.03
N ARG A 402 -16.20 -11.46 25.08
CA ARG A 402 -14.93 -11.59 24.35
C ARG A 402 -14.17 -12.85 24.77
N ILE A 403 -14.03 -13.06 26.07
CA ILE A 403 -13.38 -14.26 26.64
C ILE A 403 -14.16 -15.54 26.27
N ALA A 404 -15.50 -15.49 26.30
CA ALA A 404 -16.35 -16.61 25.93
C ALA A 404 -16.14 -17.03 24.46
N ARG A 405 -16.17 -16.06 23.54
CA ARG A 405 -15.99 -16.31 22.10
C ARG A 405 -14.60 -16.88 21.81
N THR A 406 -13.52 -16.31 22.35
CA THR A 406 -12.16 -16.82 22.10
C THR A 406 -11.94 -18.24 22.61
N ASN A 407 -12.60 -18.62 23.70
CA ASN A 407 -12.48 -19.96 24.30
C ASN A 407 -13.49 -20.96 23.75
N GLY A 408 -14.22 -20.62 22.68
CA GLY A 408 -15.14 -21.51 21.99
C GLY A 408 -16.44 -21.79 22.74
N VAL A 409 -16.88 -20.87 23.60
CA VAL A 409 -18.19 -20.94 24.28
C VAL A 409 -19.23 -20.21 23.42
N LYS A 410 -20.31 -20.91 23.06
CA LYS A 410 -21.38 -20.36 22.22
C LYS A 410 -22.03 -19.13 22.87
N VAL A 411 -22.09 -18.03 22.14
CA VAL A 411 -22.80 -16.81 22.52
C VAL A 411 -24.05 -16.66 21.65
N GLU A 412 -25.21 -16.39 22.26
CA GLU A 412 -26.44 -16.16 21.52
C GLU A 412 -26.51 -14.72 21.00
N ILE A 413 -26.59 -14.57 19.66
CA ILE A 413 -26.68 -13.26 18.99
C ILE A 413 -27.87 -12.45 19.52
N ARG A 414 -29.02 -13.11 19.75
CA ARG A 414 -30.22 -12.47 20.30
C ARG A 414 -29.93 -11.79 21.63
N HIS A 415 -29.21 -12.46 22.52
CA HIS A 415 -28.88 -11.91 23.83
C HIS A 415 -27.91 -10.73 23.73
N LEU A 416 -26.93 -10.78 22.82
CA LEU A 416 -26.03 -9.64 22.54
C LEU A 416 -26.80 -8.42 22.04
N LEU A 417 -27.70 -8.60 21.06
CA LEU A 417 -28.49 -7.52 20.46
C LEU A 417 -29.52 -6.95 21.43
N GLU A 418 -30.19 -7.78 22.23
CA GLU A 418 -31.10 -7.31 23.27
C GLU A 418 -30.35 -6.49 24.32
N THR A 419 -29.16 -6.93 24.73
CA THR A 419 -28.33 -6.20 25.69
C THR A 419 -27.83 -4.89 25.10
N TYR A 420 -27.37 -4.89 23.85
CA TYR A 420 -27.00 -3.68 23.12
C TYR A 420 -28.17 -2.72 22.99
N GLY A 421 -29.35 -3.20 22.59
CA GLY A 421 -30.56 -2.38 22.40
C GLY A 421 -31.03 -1.71 23.69
N ARG A 422 -31.00 -2.43 24.83
CA ARG A 422 -31.35 -1.86 26.15
C ARG A 422 -30.40 -0.74 26.56
N ILE A 423 -29.09 -0.89 26.31
CA ILE A 423 -28.06 0.09 26.67
C ILE A 423 -28.05 1.27 25.69
N ALA A 424 -28.31 1.03 24.40
CA ALA A 424 -28.35 2.08 23.38
C ALA A 424 -29.61 2.96 23.54
N GLN A 425 -30.77 2.37 23.82
CA GLN A 425 -32.02 3.13 24.00
C GLN A 425 -31.96 4.12 25.17
N SER A 426 -31.33 3.77 26.29
CA SER A 426 -31.15 4.69 27.43
C SER A 426 -30.28 5.92 27.09
N ASN A 427 -29.39 5.81 26.11
CA ASN A 427 -28.53 6.91 25.67
C ASN A 427 -29.24 7.81 24.64
N VAL A 428 -30.12 7.26 23.80
CA VAL A 428 -30.87 8.04 22.80
C VAL A 428 -31.88 8.99 23.46
N ASP A 429 -32.56 8.56 24.54
CA ASP A 429 -33.51 9.41 25.26
C ASP A 429 -32.79 10.57 25.98
N THR A 430 -31.60 10.32 26.54
CA THR A 430 -30.78 11.36 27.20
C THR A 430 -30.11 12.31 26.21
N LEU A 431 -29.68 11.83 25.04
CA LEU A 431 -29.13 12.66 23.94
C LEU A 431 -30.22 13.44 23.19
N ALA A 432 -31.42 12.88 23.01
CA ALA A 432 -32.55 13.54 22.36
C ALA A 432 -33.14 14.67 23.22
N GLU A 433 -33.13 14.52 24.55
CA GLU A 433 -33.47 15.61 25.48
C GLU A 433 -32.38 16.70 25.53
N ALA A 434 -31.10 16.34 25.34
CA ALA A 434 -29.98 17.30 25.32
C ALA A 434 -29.79 18.02 23.97
N THR A 435 -30.20 17.43 22.85
CA THR A 435 -29.95 17.97 21.50
C THR A 435 -31.26 18.15 20.72
N GLY A 436 -31.98 19.22 21.05
CA GLY A 436 -33.03 19.74 20.17
C GLY A 436 -32.47 20.04 18.77
N LYS A 437 -32.74 19.14 17.81
CA LYS A 437 -32.47 19.24 16.36
C LYS A 437 -31.02 19.55 15.97
N ILE A 438 -30.28 18.53 15.54
CA ILE A 438 -29.07 18.74 14.71
C ILE A 438 -29.38 18.30 13.28
N ASN A 439 -29.46 19.28 12.39
CA ASN A 439 -29.26 19.10 10.96
C ASN A 439 -27.77 18.83 10.71
N LEU A 440 -27.49 17.83 9.88
CA LEU A 440 -26.18 17.26 9.53
C LEU A 440 -25.21 18.18 8.76
N THR A 441 -25.15 19.50 9.03
CA THR A 441 -24.30 20.41 8.23
C THR A 441 -23.28 21.26 8.97
N ASP A 442 -23.27 21.36 10.30
CA ASP A 442 -22.31 22.26 10.98
C ASP A 442 -21.50 21.57 12.08
N ALA A 443 -20.42 20.89 11.68
CA ALA A 443 -19.46 20.24 12.58
C ALA A 443 -18.19 21.06 12.85
N THR A 444 -18.18 22.39 12.63
CA THR A 444 -16.92 23.17 12.65
C THR A 444 -16.85 24.35 13.61
N LYS A 445 -17.86 24.63 14.46
CA LYS A 445 -17.75 25.74 15.43
C LYS A 445 -18.30 25.36 16.80
N LYS A 446 -17.41 24.92 17.70
CA LYS A 446 -17.45 25.20 19.15
C LYS A 446 -16.18 24.66 19.84
N THR A 447 -15.13 25.48 19.84
CA THR A 447 -14.11 25.49 20.89
C THR A 447 -14.17 26.86 21.56
N GLN A 448 -13.92 26.88 22.87
CA GLN A 448 -13.95 28.00 23.84
C GLN A 448 -15.25 28.17 24.63
N ASN A 449 -15.40 27.39 25.70
CA ASN A 449 -15.15 27.87 27.08
C ASN A 449 -15.43 26.72 28.06
N GLY A 450 -14.59 26.62 29.09
CA GLY A 450 -14.49 25.44 29.94
C GLY A 450 -15.50 25.35 31.09
N GLY A 451 -15.46 24.19 31.74
CA GLY A 451 -15.96 23.95 33.10
C GLY A 451 -17.26 23.15 33.20
N GLY A 452 -17.16 21.88 33.62
CA GLY A 452 -18.28 21.13 34.23
C GLY A 452 -18.70 19.85 33.51
N THR A 453 -18.21 18.72 34.03
CA THR A 453 -18.80 17.36 34.10
C THR A 453 -19.68 16.81 32.96
N ASP A 454 -19.19 15.68 32.42
CA ASP A 454 -19.91 14.50 31.92
C ASP A 454 -21.03 14.73 30.90
N ASN A 455 -20.60 14.93 29.65
CA ASN A 455 -21.33 14.47 28.47
C ASN A 455 -20.29 13.92 27.50
N ALA A 456 -20.39 12.63 27.16
CA ALA A 456 -19.51 11.98 26.21
C ALA A 456 -19.42 12.84 24.95
N SER A 457 -18.20 13.26 24.62
CA SER A 457 -17.99 14.07 23.44
C SER A 457 -18.38 13.23 22.21
N ILE A 458 -18.88 13.87 21.15
CA ILE A 458 -19.26 13.21 19.87
C ILE A 458 -18.10 12.34 19.29
N THR A 459 -16.89 12.49 19.82
CA THR A 459 -15.66 11.81 19.44
C THR A 459 -15.33 10.54 20.24
N ASP A 460 -16.04 10.23 21.34
CA ASP A 460 -15.71 9.09 22.21
C ASP A 460 -16.33 7.77 21.71
N MET A 461 -15.58 6.67 21.79
CA MET A 461 -16.08 5.33 21.48
C MET A 461 -16.92 4.79 22.63
N LEU A 462 -18.10 4.25 22.33
CA LEU A 462 -19.00 3.73 23.35
C LEU A 462 -18.64 2.28 23.74
N PRO A 463 -18.68 1.90 25.02
CA PRO A 463 -18.36 0.53 25.46
C PRO A 463 -19.26 -0.53 24.83
N GLN A 464 -20.56 -0.24 24.67
CA GLN A 464 -21.54 -1.16 24.10
C GLN A 464 -21.26 -1.57 22.66
N ASP A 465 -20.50 -0.76 21.91
CA ASP A 465 -20.11 -1.05 20.53
C ASP A 465 -19.34 -2.37 20.42
N GLY A 466 -18.63 -2.76 21.48
CA GLY A 466 -18.00 -4.06 21.58
C GLY A 466 -18.98 -5.23 21.46
N LEU A 467 -20.22 -5.09 21.96
CA LEU A 467 -21.27 -6.11 21.84
C LEU A 467 -21.78 -6.22 20.40
N LEU A 468 -21.97 -5.08 19.72
CA LEU A 468 -22.40 -5.06 18.32
C LEU A 468 -21.34 -5.67 17.41
N LEU A 469 -20.07 -5.31 17.60
CA LEU A 469 -18.95 -5.90 16.85
C LEU A 469 -18.88 -7.42 17.04
N LEU A 470 -19.06 -7.91 18.26
CA LEU A 470 -19.14 -9.35 18.53
C LEU A 470 -20.35 -10.01 17.86
N ALA A 471 -21.52 -9.36 17.88
CA ALA A 471 -22.72 -9.88 17.23
C ALA A 471 -22.52 -10.02 15.71
N VAL A 472 -21.83 -9.07 15.07
CA VAL A 472 -21.48 -9.16 13.64
C VAL A 472 -20.47 -10.29 13.41
N SER A 473 -19.45 -10.44 14.28
CA SER A 473 -18.50 -11.54 14.18
C SER A 473 -19.16 -12.92 14.37
N GLU A 474 -20.12 -13.07 15.28
CA GLU A 474 -20.91 -14.30 15.44
C GLU A 474 -21.87 -14.57 14.27
N LEU A 475 -22.42 -13.51 13.65
CA LEU A 475 -23.28 -13.62 12.49
C LEU A 475 -22.54 -14.20 11.28
N LEU A 476 -21.31 -13.73 11.04
CA LEU A 476 -20.52 -14.11 9.87
C LEU A 476 -19.67 -15.38 10.10
N ASP A 477 -19.09 -15.54 11.30
CA ASP A 477 -18.33 -16.72 11.72
C ASP A 477 -18.95 -17.34 12.99
N PRO A 478 -20.04 -18.11 12.84
CA PRO A 478 -20.66 -18.81 13.95
C PRO A 478 -19.81 -20.02 14.39
N LEU A 479 -19.74 -20.22 15.70
CA LEU A 479 -19.10 -21.41 16.30
C LEU A 479 -19.75 -22.71 15.79
N LYS A 480 -18.99 -23.53 15.06
CA LYS A 480 -19.42 -24.87 14.60
C LYS A 480 -19.25 -25.87 15.75
N LEU A 481 -20.32 -26.57 16.12
CA LEU A 481 -20.31 -27.60 17.17
C LEU A 481 -19.78 -28.91 16.57
N ASP A 482 -18.73 -29.51 17.14
CA ASP A 482 -18.16 -30.82 16.72
C ASP A 482 -19.12 -32.02 16.88
N SER A 483 -20.40 -31.79 17.16
CA SER A 483 -21.38 -32.85 17.40
C SER A 483 -22.36 -33.01 16.25
N VAL A 484 -21.88 -33.27 15.02
CA VAL A 484 -22.68 -33.96 13.99
C VAL A 484 -21.76 -34.80 13.09
N LYS A 485 -21.24 -35.91 13.61
CA LYS A 485 -20.81 -37.05 12.77
C LYS A 485 -21.98 -37.98 12.39
N ASP A 486 -23.17 -37.80 12.96
CA ASP A 486 -24.34 -38.66 12.75
C ASP A 486 -25.60 -37.89 12.34
N SER A 487 -25.51 -37.07 11.29
CA SER A 487 -26.69 -36.82 10.46
C SER A 487 -26.29 -36.91 8.99
N SER A 488 -26.76 -37.95 8.34
CA SER A 488 -26.72 -38.19 6.89
C SER A 488 -27.60 -37.22 6.08
N ALA A 489 -27.69 -35.96 6.52
CA ALA A 489 -28.18 -34.87 5.69
C ALA A 489 -26.94 -34.11 5.21
N PRO A 490 -26.72 -33.95 3.89
CA PRO A 490 -25.66 -33.07 3.43
C PRO A 490 -25.96 -31.70 4.02
N VAL A 491 -25.01 -31.12 4.77
CA VAL A 491 -25.06 -29.72 5.15
C VAL A 491 -25.20 -28.97 3.84
N THR A 492 -26.44 -28.59 3.52
CA THR A 492 -26.79 -27.94 2.27
C THR A 492 -25.86 -26.74 2.18
N ALA A 493 -25.09 -26.66 1.09
CA ALA A 493 -24.32 -25.46 0.77
C ALA A 493 -25.30 -24.29 0.93
N LYS A 494 -25.13 -23.47 1.97
CA LYS A 494 -26.02 -22.34 2.24
C LYS A 494 -26.11 -21.56 0.95
N SER A 495 -27.33 -21.41 0.42
CA SER A 495 -27.57 -20.75 -0.87
C SER A 495 -26.82 -19.42 -0.92
N ASP A 496 -26.29 -19.04 -2.08
CA ASP A 496 -25.54 -17.79 -2.24
C ASP A 496 -26.37 -16.56 -1.81
N GLU A 497 -27.70 -16.66 -1.88
CA GLU A 497 -28.67 -15.72 -1.31
C GLU A 497 -28.57 -15.56 0.21
N HIS A 498 -28.43 -16.67 0.94
CA HIS A 498 -28.30 -16.64 2.38
C HIS A 498 -26.99 -15.97 2.79
N GLN A 499 -25.91 -16.21 2.05
CA GLN A 499 -24.61 -15.56 2.29
C GLN A 499 -24.69 -14.05 2.04
N LEU A 500 -25.29 -13.64 0.91
CA LEU A 500 -25.54 -12.24 0.61
C LEU A 500 -26.42 -11.56 1.68
N GLY A 501 -27.48 -12.24 2.12
CA GLY A 501 -28.36 -11.76 3.18
C GLY A 501 -27.63 -11.50 4.49
N LEU A 502 -26.71 -12.39 4.88
CA LEU A 502 -25.85 -12.19 6.06
C LEU A 502 -24.94 -10.97 5.92
N LEU A 503 -24.31 -10.78 4.76
CA LEU A 503 -23.44 -9.64 4.49
C LEU A 503 -24.21 -8.31 4.53
N LEU A 504 -25.40 -8.26 3.92
CA LEU A 504 -26.27 -7.08 3.94
C LEU A 504 -26.75 -6.77 5.36
N LEU A 505 -27.11 -7.78 6.14
CA LEU A 505 -27.52 -7.61 7.53
C LEU A 505 -26.36 -7.09 8.41
N ALA A 506 -25.17 -7.65 8.25
CA ALA A 506 -23.95 -7.18 8.92
C ALA A 506 -23.65 -5.71 8.56
N THR A 507 -23.75 -5.37 7.27
CA THR A 507 -23.55 -4.01 6.76
C THR A 507 -24.60 -3.05 7.33
N TYR A 508 -25.86 -3.48 7.40
CA TYR A 508 -26.94 -2.71 8.01
C TYR A 508 -26.68 -2.45 9.50
N TRP A 509 -26.29 -3.47 10.26
CA TRP A 509 -25.97 -3.32 11.69
C TRP A 509 -24.81 -2.35 11.92
N LEU A 510 -23.73 -2.45 11.16
CA LEU A 510 -22.60 -1.54 11.31
C LEU A 510 -22.92 -0.11 10.86
N HIS A 511 -23.56 0.04 9.69
CA HIS A 511 -23.78 1.36 9.10
C HIS A 511 -24.96 2.12 9.72
N SER A 512 -26.13 1.49 9.84
CA SER A 512 -27.39 2.16 10.21
C SER A 512 -27.66 2.19 11.71
N ILE A 513 -27.13 1.22 12.46
CA ILE A 513 -27.28 1.12 13.92
C ILE A 513 -26.00 1.64 14.57
N GLY A 514 -24.86 0.98 14.35
CA GLY A 514 -23.61 1.29 15.01
C GLY A 514 -23.10 2.71 14.74
N LEU A 515 -22.77 3.03 13.47
CA LEU A 515 -22.21 4.34 13.11
C LEU A 515 -23.18 5.51 13.26
N ARG A 516 -24.48 5.25 13.44
CA ARG A 516 -25.47 6.29 13.79
C ARG A 516 -25.31 6.72 15.24
N GLU A 517 -25.09 5.77 16.15
CA GLU A 517 -24.88 6.02 17.57
C GLU A 517 -23.44 6.50 17.85
N SER A 518 -22.43 5.89 17.20
CA SER A 518 -21.02 6.23 17.38
C SER A 518 -20.31 6.52 16.05
N PRO A 519 -20.48 7.73 15.47
CA PRO A 519 -19.91 8.06 14.16
C PRO A 519 -18.37 8.05 14.15
N ALA A 520 -17.71 8.25 15.29
CA ALA A 520 -16.25 8.24 15.43
C ALA A 520 -15.64 6.82 15.58
N ASN A 521 -16.45 5.75 15.64
CA ASN A 521 -15.94 4.40 15.88
C ASN A 521 -15.18 3.83 14.67
N HIS A 522 -13.84 3.85 14.75
CA HIS A 522 -12.97 3.37 13.69
C HIS A 522 -13.02 1.85 13.50
N PHE A 523 -13.23 1.05 14.56
CA PHE A 523 -13.35 -0.41 14.41
C PHE A 523 -14.54 -0.81 13.53
N MET A 524 -15.69 -0.16 13.73
CA MET A 524 -16.88 -0.39 12.90
C MET A 524 -16.65 0.06 11.46
N ARG A 525 -16.01 1.23 11.25
CA ARG A 525 -15.67 1.73 9.91
C ARG A 525 -14.73 0.78 9.19
N LEU A 526 -13.69 0.28 9.85
CA LEU A 526 -12.75 -0.68 9.24
C LEU A 526 -13.44 -2.00 8.89
N ARG A 527 -14.28 -2.55 9.77
CA ARG A 527 -15.07 -3.77 9.47
C ARG A 527 -16.06 -3.54 8.32
N LEU A 528 -16.71 -2.37 8.28
CA LEU A 528 -17.61 -1.99 7.19
C LEU A 528 -16.84 -1.83 5.85
N THR A 529 -15.68 -1.19 5.87
CA THR A 529 -14.79 -1.06 4.71
C THR A 529 -14.34 -2.42 4.20
N ALA A 530 -14.05 -3.37 5.11
CA ALA A 530 -13.72 -4.74 4.73
C ALA A 530 -14.90 -5.41 4.00
N LEU A 531 -16.13 -5.34 4.53
CA LEU A 531 -17.33 -5.90 3.88
C LEU A 531 -17.64 -5.28 2.50
N LEU A 532 -17.37 -3.97 2.35
CA LEU A 532 -17.60 -3.24 1.10
C LEU A 532 -16.51 -3.47 0.04
N SER A 533 -15.39 -4.09 0.42
CA SER A 533 -14.25 -4.35 -0.48
C SER A 533 -14.61 -5.28 -1.64
N SER A 534 -13.84 -5.19 -2.73
CA SER A 534 -13.95 -6.06 -3.90
C SER A 534 -13.75 -7.55 -3.57
N ALA A 535 -12.93 -7.87 -2.56
CA ALA A 535 -12.64 -9.24 -2.16
C ALA A 535 -13.72 -9.85 -1.24
N ALA A 536 -14.43 -9.04 -0.46
CA ALA A 536 -15.35 -9.48 0.61
C ALA A 536 -16.81 -9.65 0.16
N GLY A 537 -17.10 -9.40 -1.12
CA GLY A 537 -18.36 -9.81 -1.76
C GLY A 537 -19.32 -8.70 -2.16
N LEU A 538 -19.35 -7.53 -1.50
CA LEU A 538 -20.28 -6.45 -1.90
C LEU A 538 -19.76 -5.56 -3.03
N CYS A 539 -18.43 -5.48 -3.23
CA CYS A 539 -17.78 -4.76 -4.33
C CYS A 539 -18.27 -3.30 -4.52
N CYS A 540 -18.49 -2.56 -3.43
CA CYS A 540 -19.07 -1.21 -3.44
C CYS A 540 -18.01 -0.14 -3.14
N SER A 541 -17.07 0.08 -4.07
CA SER A 541 -15.92 0.97 -3.88
C SER A 541 -16.28 2.45 -3.61
N THR A 542 -17.37 2.95 -4.19
CA THR A 542 -17.81 4.34 -3.99
C THR A 542 -18.29 4.62 -2.56
N ILE A 543 -19.04 3.67 -1.97
CA ILE A 543 -19.49 3.75 -0.57
C ILE A 543 -18.30 3.49 0.36
N GLN A 544 -17.43 2.55 -0.01
CA GLN A 544 -16.21 2.24 0.74
C GLN A 544 -15.35 3.50 0.96
N LEU A 545 -15.10 4.29 -0.10
CA LEU A 545 -14.33 5.53 0.00
C LEU A 545 -15.01 6.58 0.91
N LYS A 546 -16.35 6.69 0.86
CA LYS A 546 -17.12 7.58 1.76
C LYS A 546 -17.05 7.15 3.23
N VAL A 547 -17.02 5.85 3.50
CA VAL A 547 -16.89 5.32 4.87
C VAL A 547 -15.49 5.62 5.44
N MET A 548 -14.48 5.66 4.58
CA MET A 548 -13.09 5.93 4.94
C MET A 548 -12.75 7.41 5.07
N GLU A 549 -13.47 8.31 4.40
CA GLU A 549 -13.20 9.75 4.45
C GLU A 549 -13.14 10.31 5.89
N PRO A 550 -14.06 9.97 6.82
CA PRO A 550 -13.99 10.44 8.20
C PRO A 550 -12.88 9.80 9.05
N LEU A 551 -12.20 8.74 8.57
CA LEU A 551 -11.04 8.18 9.27
C LEU A 551 -9.81 9.09 9.18
N ASP A 552 -9.81 10.07 8.26
CA ASP A 552 -8.70 10.99 7.99
C ASP A 552 -7.33 10.29 7.99
N LEU A 553 -7.21 9.25 7.14
CA LEU A 553 -6.00 8.44 7.08
C LEU A 553 -4.81 9.30 6.65
N LYS A 554 -3.91 9.54 7.61
CA LYS A 554 -2.62 10.21 7.41
C LYS A 554 -1.67 9.33 6.59
N GLN A 555 -0.59 9.93 6.09
CA GLN A 555 0.32 9.35 5.10
C GLN A 555 0.81 7.92 5.44
N LEU A 556 1.29 7.67 6.67
CA LEU A 556 1.79 6.33 7.05
C LEU A 556 0.66 5.30 7.18
N LEU A 557 -0.50 5.71 7.70
CA LEU A 557 -1.66 4.82 7.81
C LEU A 557 -2.20 4.42 6.44
N LEU A 558 -2.04 5.27 5.42
CA LEU A 558 -2.39 4.90 4.05
C LEU A 558 -1.51 3.79 3.50
N THR A 559 -0.23 3.71 3.88
CA THR A 559 0.62 2.60 3.45
C THR A 559 0.26 1.28 4.11
N SER A 560 -0.20 1.30 5.37
CA SER A 560 -0.56 0.08 6.10
C SER A 560 -2.02 -0.36 5.91
N LEU A 561 -2.98 0.58 5.88
CA LEU A 561 -4.42 0.32 5.74
C LEU A 561 -4.93 0.50 4.29
N GLY A 562 -4.08 0.95 3.36
CA GLY A 562 -4.45 1.12 1.96
C GLY A 562 -4.92 -0.16 1.27
N HIS A 563 -4.44 -1.32 1.73
CA HIS A 563 -4.81 -2.65 1.23
C HIS A 563 -6.31 -2.95 1.36
N MET A 564 -7.03 -2.25 2.25
CA MET A 564 -8.48 -2.44 2.41
C MET A 564 -9.26 -1.98 1.17
N VAL A 565 -8.74 -0.98 0.45
CA VAL A 565 -9.32 -0.43 -0.79
C VAL A 565 -8.62 -1.01 -2.01
N ILE A 566 -7.29 -1.07 -1.98
CA ILE A 566 -6.48 -1.51 -3.11
C ILE A 566 -6.24 -3.00 -2.96
N THR A 567 -6.99 -3.79 -3.71
CA THR A 567 -6.84 -5.25 -3.77
C THR A 567 -6.48 -5.68 -5.18
N PRO A 568 -5.65 -6.72 -5.36
CA PRO A 568 -5.45 -7.36 -6.66
C PRO A 568 -6.79 -7.72 -7.32
N GLY A 569 -6.99 -7.31 -8.56
CA GLY A 569 -8.20 -7.63 -9.32
C GLY A 569 -8.51 -6.67 -10.46
N PRO A 570 -9.66 -6.84 -11.14
CA PRO A 570 -10.05 -5.97 -12.24
C PRO A 570 -10.15 -4.51 -11.80
N HIS A 571 -9.77 -3.60 -12.69
CA HIS A 571 -9.91 -2.16 -12.49
C HIS A 571 -11.36 -1.75 -12.44
N LEU A 572 -11.97 -1.83 -11.26
CA LEU A 572 -13.32 -1.34 -11.01
C LEU A 572 -13.45 0.19 -11.18
N THR A 573 -12.35 0.91 -11.43
CA THR A 573 -12.35 2.32 -11.86
C THR A 573 -13.15 2.57 -13.15
N ILE A 574 -13.47 1.53 -13.93
CA ILE A 574 -14.35 1.62 -15.10
C ILE A 574 -15.74 2.13 -14.72
N TRP A 575 -16.17 1.85 -13.48
CA TRP A 575 -17.46 2.28 -12.93
C TRP A 575 -17.41 3.69 -12.32
N SER A 576 -16.24 4.32 -12.30
CA SER A 576 -16.03 5.68 -11.80
C SER A 576 -16.41 6.69 -12.88
N HIS A 577 -16.89 7.87 -12.48
CA HIS A 577 -17.27 8.91 -13.44
C HIS A 577 -16.00 9.55 -14.02
N THR A 578 -15.42 8.92 -15.06
CA THR A 578 -14.27 9.49 -15.78
C THR A 578 -14.58 10.89 -16.30
N ARG A 579 -14.13 11.92 -15.58
CA ARG A 579 -13.99 13.26 -16.15
C ARG A 579 -12.84 13.19 -17.15
N PRO A 580 -13.01 13.61 -18.41
CA PRO A 580 -11.88 13.75 -19.31
C PRO A 580 -10.97 14.84 -18.74
N VAL A 581 -9.78 14.44 -18.28
CA VAL A 581 -8.69 15.38 -17.96
C VAL A 581 -8.28 16.02 -19.28
N THR A 582 -8.96 17.10 -19.68
CA THR A 582 -8.46 17.97 -20.73
C THR A 582 -7.22 18.68 -20.18
N ALA A 583 -6.08 18.46 -20.82
CA ALA A 583 -4.79 19.12 -20.57
C ALA A 583 -4.79 20.64 -20.88
N LYS A 584 -5.82 21.37 -20.43
CA LYS A 584 -6.01 22.81 -20.68
C LYS A 584 -6.39 23.63 -19.43
N LYS A 585 -6.03 23.16 -18.23
CA LYS A 585 -5.97 23.99 -17.02
C LYS A 585 -4.53 24.13 -16.53
N LEU A 586 -3.68 24.63 -17.42
CA LEU A 586 -2.43 25.30 -17.06
C LEU A 586 -2.34 26.61 -17.86
N GLU A 587 -3.44 27.37 -17.94
CA GLU A 587 -3.39 28.75 -18.41
C GLU A 587 -4.17 29.65 -17.44
N SER A 588 -3.57 30.81 -17.24
CA SER A 588 -3.81 31.79 -16.19
C SER A 588 -5.24 32.33 -16.12
N ASN A 589 -5.88 32.25 -14.95
CA ASN A 589 -6.89 33.24 -14.58
C ASN A 589 -6.20 34.47 -13.99
N LYS A 590 -6.03 35.50 -14.82
CA LYS A 590 -5.94 36.89 -14.41
C LYS A 590 -7.34 37.35 -13.97
N SER A 591 -7.52 37.65 -12.70
CA SER A 591 -8.37 38.75 -12.24
C SER A 591 -8.05 39.08 -10.78
N THR A 592 -8.07 40.37 -10.49
CA THR A 592 -7.66 41.11 -9.29
C THR A 592 -8.31 40.65 -7.98
N PRO A 593 -7.65 40.86 -6.81
CA PRO A 593 -8.23 40.54 -5.51
C PRO A 593 -9.08 41.72 -5.00
N SER A 594 -10.33 41.46 -4.64
CA SER A 594 -11.07 42.27 -3.68
C SER A 594 -11.39 41.41 -2.47
N SER A 595 -11.37 42.06 -1.31
CA SER A 595 -11.32 41.53 0.04
C SER A 595 -12.58 40.79 0.50
N ASP A 596 -12.38 40.03 1.58
CA ASP A 596 -13.37 39.60 2.59
C ASP A 596 -14.26 38.38 2.28
N SER A 597 -13.71 37.18 2.54
CA SER A 597 -14.43 36.05 3.17
C SER A 597 -13.45 34.93 3.58
N PRO A 598 -13.37 34.50 4.85
CA PRO A 598 -12.56 33.38 5.27
C PRO A 598 -13.41 32.11 5.30
N ASP A 599 -13.79 31.56 4.14
CA ASP A 599 -14.43 30.24 4.04
C ASP A 599 -14.21 29.68 2.62
N SER A 600 -13.03 29.09 2.38
CA SER A 600 -12.82 28.20 1.24
C SER A 600 -11.69 27.20 1.52
N GLN A 601 -11.85 26.40 2.58
CA GLN A 601 -11.29 25.05 2.57
C GLN A 601 -12.27 24.20 1.76
N SER A 602 -11.96 24.03 0.48
CA SER A 602 -12.77 23.25 -0.46
C SER A 602 -12.85 21.80 -0.02
N GLY A 603 -14.06 21.36 0.35
CA GLY A 603 -14.39 19.95 0.50
C GLY A 603 -14.08 19.16 -0.78
N MET A 604 -13.56 17.94 -0.60
CA MET A 604 -13.38 16.97 -1.69
C MET A 604 -14.77 16.57 -2.22
N GLU A 605 -15.30 17.30 -3.19
CA GLU A 605 -16.47 16.85 -3.93
C GLU A 605 -16.10 15.66 -4.84
N ASN A 606 -16.41 14.45 -4.35
CA ASN A 606 -16.58 13.16 -5.05
C ASN A 606 -15.30 12.41 -5.48
N ALA A 607 -14.81 11.51 -4.60
CA ALA A 607 -13.62 10.69 -4.79
C ALA A 607 -13.88 9.45 -5.66
N ASP A 608 -13.34 9.44 -6.88
CA ASP A 608 -13.24 8.25 -7.71
C ASP A 608 -12.07 7.35 -7.24
N LEU A 609 -12.17 6.02 -7.45
CA LEU A 609 -11.11 5.06 -7.08
C LEU A 609 -9.77 5.37 -7.78
N ALA A 610 -9.79 5.94 -8.99
CA ALA A 610 -8.59 6.37 -9.69
C ALA A 610 -7.90 7.56 -9.00
N ASP A 611 -8.69 8.49 -8.44
CA ASP A 611 -8.14 9.62 -7.68
C ASP A 611 -7.51 9.12 -6.38
N PHE A 612 -8.05 8.06 -5.77
CA PHE A 612 -7.45 7.40 -4.60
C PHE A 612 -6.08 6.80 -4.93
N TYR A 613 -5.92 6.11 -6.07
CA TYR A 613 -4.61 5.56 -6.49
C TYR A 613 -3.56 6.66 -6.73
N HIS A 614 -3.97 7.76 -7.38
CA HIS A 614 -3.11 8.92 -7.58
C HIS A 614 -2.73 9.59 -6.27
N MET A 615 -3.70 9.78 -5.38
CA MET A 615 -3.49 10.35 -4.05
C MET A 615 -2.52 9.50 -3.23
N LEU A 616 -2.67 8.17 -3.21
CA LEU A 616 -1.75 7.27 -2.51
C LEU A 616 -0.34 7.36 -3.08
N THR A 617 -0.21 7.30 -4.40
CA THR A 617 1.10 7.39 -5.08
C THR A 617 1.83 8.68 -4.73
N GLU A 618 1.13 9.81 -4.78
CA GLU A 618 1.72 11.11 -4.51
C GLU A 618 2.05 11.30 -3.03
N ARG A 619 1.18 10.87 -2.11
CA ARG A 619 1.45 10.92 -0.67
C ARG A 619 2.64 10.03 -0.28
N THR A 620 2.76 8.83 -0.85
CA THR A 620 3.91 7.95 -0.62
C THR A 620 5.20 8.59 -1.16
N ARG A 621 5.16 9.24 -2.33
CA ARG A 621 6.31 9.96 -2.90
C ARG A 621 6.79 11.10 -1.99
N LEU A 622 5.85 11.91 -1.48
CA LEU A 622 6.16 12.99 -0.54
C LEU A 622 6.78 12.45 0.75
N MET A 623 6.20 11.39 1.31
CA MET A 623 6.71 10.76 2.53
C MET A 623 8.13 10.20 2.37
N ILE A 624 8.46 9.61 1.21
CA ILE A 624 9.84 9.19 0.89
C ILE A 624 10.79 10.40 0.90
N SER A 625 10.41 11.49 0.22
CA SER A 625 11.23 12.69 0.16
C SER A 625 11.42 13.36 1.53
N GLU A 626 10.39 13.39 2.37
CA GLU A 626 10.48 13.93 3.74
C GLU A 626 11.37 13.05 4.63
N SER A 627 11.24 11.72 4.51
CA SER A 627 12.06 10.77 5.26
C SER A 627 13.55 10.84 4.88
N GLU A 628 13.87 11.09 3.61
CA GLU A 628 15.24 11.34 3.15
C GLU A 628 15.82 12.63 3.76
N GLU A 629 15.01 13.67 3.92
CA GLU A 629 15.43 14.89 4.61
C GLU A 629 15.65 14.66 6.11
N TRP A 630 14.77 13.89 6.77
CA TRP A 630 14.93 13.52 8.18
C TRP A 630 16.18 12.69 8.42
N LEU A 631 16.51 11.76 7.52
CA LEU A 631 17.74 10.99 7.59
C LEU A 631 18.97 11.91 7.55
N VAL A 632 19.01 12.89 6.64
CA VAL A 632 20.07 13.91 6.60
C VAL A 632 20.05 14.78 7.85
N GLY A 633 18.85 15.13 8.34
CA GLY A 633 18.66 15.85 9.60
C GLY A 633 19.28 15.11 10.79
N ALA A 634 19.12 13.79 10.86
CA ALA A 634 19.65 12.95 11.94
C ALA A 634 21.19 12.99 12.01
N TYR A 635 21.87 12.93 10.86
CA TYR A 635 23.33 13.12 10.80
C TYR A 635 23.76 14.52 11.25
N LYS A 636 22.99 15.56 10.93
CA LYS A 636 23.28 16.95 11.33
C LYS A 636 23.03 17.21 12.80
N GLN A 637 22.00 16.58 13.38
CA GLN A 637 21.61 16.70 14.79
C GLN A 637 22.35 15.71 15.70
N ARG A 638 23.22 14.86 15.14
CA ARG A 638 24.00 13.83 15.86
C ARG A 638 23.14 12.75 16.53
N THR A 639 21.93 12.48 16.03
CA THR A 639 21.04 11.42 16.54
C THR A 639 21.38 10.08 15.87
N TYR A 640 22.58 9.56 16.13
CA TYR A 640 23.13 8.41 15.39
C TYR A 640 22.43 7.08 15.65
N THR A 641 21.84 6.91 16.83
CA THR A 641 21.13 5.69 17.25
C THR A 641 19.96 5.35 16.32
N GLN A 642 19.24 6.36 15.84
CA GLN A 642 18.07 6.20 14.99
C GLN A 642 18.38 6.11 13.49
N ILE A 643 19.63 6.36 13.06
CA ILE A 643 19.98 6.40 11.63
C ILE A 643 19.70 5.07 10.95
N ARG A 644 20.03 3.96 11.61
CA ARG A 644 19.72 2.63 11.11
C ARG A 644 18.22 2.44 10.93
N ASP A 645 17.43 2.84 11.92
CA ASP A 645 15.98 2.72 11.90
C ASP A 645 15.37 3.57 10.78
N PHE A 646 15.88 4.78 10.55
CA PHE A 646 15.50 5.62 9.42
C PHE A 646 15.85 4.98 8.07
N CYS A 647 17.04 4.40 7.92
CA CYS A 647 17.42 3.67 6.70
C CYS A 647 16.50 2.46 6.45
N GLN A 648 16.20 1.68 7.50
CA GLN A 648 15.29 0.54 7.40
C GLN A 648 13.86 0.98 7.09
N PHE A 649 13.38 2.05 7.73
CA PHE A 649 12.07 2.63 7.46
C PHE A 649 11.97 3.13 6.01
N LEU A 650 12.99 3.84 5.52
CA LEU A 650 13.03 4.35 4.16
C LEU A 650 13.09 3.21 3.13
N HIS A 651 13.84 2.15 3.41
CA HIS A 651 13.83 0.94 2.59
C HIS A 651 12.42 0.33 2.56
N LYS A 652 11.80 0.04 3.72
CA LYS A 652 10.41 -0.47 3.77
C LYS A 652 9.44 0.42 3.00
N LEU A 653 9.59 1.73 3.09
CA LEU A 653 8.71 2.69 2.42
C LEU A 653 8.88 2.72 0.88
N ARG A 654 10.12 2.65 0.39
CA ARG A 654 10.42 2.58 -1.05
C ARG A 654 9.87 1.29 -1.68
N HIS A 655 9.87 0.21 -0.90
CA HIS A 655 9.46 -1.13 -1.32
C HIS A 655 8.06 -1.55 -0.81
N ALA A 656 7.25 -0.60 -0.34
CA ALA A 656 5.92 -0.86 0.20
C ALA A 656 4.94 -1.37 -0.87
N ASP A 657 4.26 -2.46 -0.56
CA ASP A 657 3.31 -3.18 -1.41
C ASP A 657 2.17 -2.28 -1.95
N SER A 658 1.43 -1.61 -1.06
CA SER A 658 0.28 -0.79 -1.41
C SER A 658 0.64 0.37 -2.35
N GLY A 659 1.82 0.97 -2.16
CA GLY A 659 2.35 2.03 -3.01
C GLY A 659 2.78 1.52 -4.39
N LEU A 660 3.41 0.35 -4.46
CA LEU A 660 3.80 -0.28 -5.73
C LEU A 660 2.57 -0.78 -6.50
N LEU A 661 1.55 -1.30 -5.81
CA LEU A 661 0.27 -1.71 -6.38
C LEU A 661 -0.46 -0.53 -7.01
N ALA A 662 -0.63 0.58 -6.29
CA ALA A 662 -1.26 1.77 -6.83
C ALA A 662 -0.51 2.35 -8.05
N LYS A 663 0.83 2.37 -8.03
CA LYS A 663 1.65 2.80 -9.17
C LYS A 663 1.48 1.88 -10.38
N THR A 664 1.57 0.58 -10.17
CA THR A 664 1.45 -0.44 -11.23
C THR A 664 0.07 -0.41 -11.88
N GLU A 665 -0.98 -0.38 -11.07
CA GLU A 665 -2.38 -0.28 -11.52
C GLU A 665 -2.62 1.06 -12.25
N THR A 666 -2.01 2.17 -11.79
CA THR A 666 -2.10 3.46 -12.51
C THR A 666 -1.43 3.42 -13.90
N ILE A 667 -0.27 2.77 -14.01
CA ILE A 667 0.45 2.60 -15.30
C ILE A 667 -0.36 1.69 -16.21
N TYR A 668 -0.79 0.53 -15.72
CA TYR A 668 -1.60 -0.43 -16.48
C TYR A 668 -2.88 0.23 -17.01
N ARG A 669 -3.60 0.99 -16.15
CA ARG A 669 -4.79 1.74 -16.56
C ARG A 669 -4.50 2.75 -17.68
N LYS A 670 -3.40 3.49 -17.60
CA LYS A 670 -3.01 4.50 -18.60
C LYS A 670 -2.63 3.90 -19.95
N VAL A 671 -1.96 2.74 -19.96
CA VAL A 671 -1.42 2.14 -21.19
C VAL A 671 -2.40 1.16 -21.85
N LEU A 672 -3.12 0.34 -21.07
CA LEU A 672 -3.88 -0.79 -21.60
C LEU A 672 -5.41 -0.68 -21.43
N VAL A 673 -5.91 0.14 -20.51
CA VAL A 673 -7.36 0.22 -20.23
C VAL A 673 -8.01 1.46 -20.82
N LEU A 674 -7.38 2.63 -20.68
CA LEU A 674 -7.92 3.92 -21.14
C LEU A 674 -7.79 4.20 -22.64
N PRO A 675 -6.68 3.87 -23.32
CA PRO A 675 -6.50 4.22 -24.72
C PRO A 675 -7.50 3.49 -25.61
N ASN A 676 -8.04 4.18 -26.60
CA ASN A 676 -9.00 3.58 -27.56
C ASN A 676 -8.33 3.20 -28.88
N SER A 677 -7.06 3.57 -29.07
CA SER A 677 -6.27 3.26 -30.25
C SER A 677 -4.83 2.92 -29.89
N PHE A 678 -4.18 2.16 -30.77
CA PHE A 678 -2.78 1.81 -30.63
C PHE A 678 -1.85 3.04 -30.60
N ASP A 679 -2.15 4.09 -31.39
CA ASP A 679 -1.32 5.31 -31.43
C ASP A 679 -1.39 6.11 -30.10
N GLU A 680 -2.57 6.19 -29.47
CA GLU A 680 -2.74 6.83 -28.16
C GLU A 680 -1.98 6.05 -27.06
N ALA A 681 -2.01 4.71 -27.12
CA ALA A 681 -1.25 3.86 -26.21
C ALA A 681 0.27 4.02 -26.40
N LEU A 682 0.75 4.14 -27.64
CA LEU A 682 2.18 4.35 -27.96
C LEU A 682 2.76 5.64 -27.36
N GLU A 683 2.02 6.74 -27.39
CA GLU A 683 2.47 8.02 -26.80
C GLU A 683 2.72 7.88 -25.29
N THR A 684 1.84 7.15 -24.60
CA THR A 684 1.95 6.93 -23.15
C THR A 684 3.00 5.89 -22.77
N LEU A 685 3.37 5.00 -23.71
CA LEU A 685 4.27 3.88 -23.45
C LEU A 685 5.71 4.34 -23.19
N GLY A 686 6.19 5.40 -23.85
CA GLY A 686 7.57 5.86 -23.73
C GLY A 686 7.96 6.20 -22.29
N ASP A 687 7.16 7.04 -21.62
CA ASP A 687 7.37 7.40 -20.21
C ASP A 687 7.07 6.22 -19.26
N ALA A 688 6.16 5.33 -19.66
CA ALA A 688 5.78 4.16 -18.87
C ALA A 688 6.88 3.08 -18.82
N SER A 689 7.60 2.83 -19.93
CA SER A 689 8.64 1.79 -19.98
C SER A 689 9.78 2.04 -18.98
N LEU A 690 10.23 3.28 -18.84
CA LEU A 690 11.25 3.65 -17.85
C LEU A 690 10.76 3.43 -16.41
N GLN A 691 9.49 3.76 -16.15
CA GLN A 691 8.87 3.55 -14.84
C GLN A 691 8.70 2.06 -14.54
N VAL A 692 8.33 1.24 -15.53
CA VAL A 692 8.19 -0.22 -15.39
C VAL A 692 9.53 -0.85 -15.03
N THR A 693 10.63 -0.48 -15.70
CA THR A 693 11.98 -0.99 -15.36
C THR A 693 12.35 -0.65 -13.92
N SER A 694 12.14 0.60 -13.50
CA SER A 694 12.40 1.03 -12.12
C SER A 694 11.55 0.28 -11.09
N ILE A 695 10.26 0.06 -11.38
CA ILE A 695 9.37 -0.70 -10.48
C ILE A 695 9.79 -2.17 -10.39
N LYS A 696 10.23 -2.78 -11.50
CA LYS A 696 10.72 -4.17 -11.51
C LYS A 696 11.97 -4.37 -10.64
N GLU A 697 12.89 -3.41 -10.63
CA GLU A 697 14.04 -3.41 -9.73
C GLU A 697 13.58 -3.37 -8.26
N LEU A 698 12.63 -2.48 -7.94
CA LEU A 698 12.07 -2.37 -6.58
C LEU A 698 11.29 -3.62 -6.15
N LEU A 699 10.67 -4.33 -7.08
CA LEU A 699 9.87 -5.55 -6.83
C LEU A 699 10.71 -6.74 -6.36
N GLY A 700 12.03 -6.71 -6.60
CA GLY A 700 12.96 -7.71 -6.07
C GLY A 700 12.91 -7.79 -4.54
N GLU A 701 12.89 -6.62 -3.89
CA GLU A 701 12.98 -6.44 -2.43
C GLU A 701 11.65 -5.93 -1.82
N ILE A 702 10.50 -6.27 -2.43
CA ILE A 702 9.17 -5.86 -1.95
C ILE A 702 8.91 -6.27 -0.50
N VAL A 703 8.29 -5.37 0.28
CA VAL A 703 7.98 -5.55 1.71
C VAL A 703 6.47 -5.49 1.95
N ASP A 704 5.95 -6.46 2.70
CA ASP A 704 4.56 -6.45 3.18
C ASP A 704 4.41 -5.43 4.33
N CYS A 705 3.71 -4.32 4.07
CA CYS A 705 3.44 -3.28 5.06
C CYS A 705 2.00 -3.31 5.59
N ARG A 706 1.20 -4.32 5.21
CA ARG A 706 -0.23 -4.40 5.52
C ARG A 706 -0.45 -4.70 7.00
N ASP A 707 -1.33 -3.94 7.63
CA ASP A 707 -1.66 -4.11 9.05
C ASP A 707 -3.03 -4.75 9.22
N PHE A 708 -3.03 -6.02 9.64
CA PHE A 708 -4.24 -6.79 9.95
C PHE A 708 -4.58 -6.78 11.44
N THR A 709 -3.77 -6.12 12.29
CA THR A 709 -3.87 -6.18 13.76
C THR A 709 -4.68 -5.02 14.36
N VAL A 710 -4.98 -3.99 13.57
CA VAL A 710 -5.66 -2.77 14.04
C VAL A 710 -7.01 -3.07 14.71
N VAL A 711 -7.79 -4.00 14.16
CA VAL A 711 -9.07 -4.39 14.76
C VAL A 711 -8.87 -5.70 15.52
N PRO A 712 -8.94 -5.71 16.87
CA PRO A 712 -8.74 -6.93 17.64
C PRO A 712 -9.83 -7.95 17.29
N GLU A 713 -9.41 -9.15 16.91
CA GLU A 713 -10.31 -10.22 16.53
C GLU A 713 -10.39 -11.28 17.64
N PHE A 714 -11.49 -11.26 18.40
CA PHE A 714 -11.76 -12.26 19.43
C PHE A 714 -12.31 -13.54 18.78
N THR A 715 -11.46 -14.29 18.07
CA THR A 715 -11.83 -15.57 17.45
C THR A 715 -11.43 -16.76 18.31
N TRP A 716 -12.11 -17.87 18.07
CA TRP A 716 -11.73 -19.20 18.57
C TRP A 716 -10.76 -19.93 17.62
N ARG A 717 -10.51 -19.38 16.43
CA ARG A 717 -9.66 -19.99 15.41
C ARG A 717 -8.22 -19.60 15.67
N GLU A 718 -7.31 -20.55 15.50
CA GLU A 718 -5.88 -20.23 15.47
C GLU A 718 -5.59 -19.38 14.24
N GLN A 719 -4.92 -18.25 14.45
CA GLN A 719 -4.46 -17.40 13.35
C GLN A 719 -3.41 -18.17 12.55
N ASN A 720 -3.64 -18.34 11.26
CA ASN A 720 -2.68 -19.02 10.39
C ASN A 720 -1.75 -17.98 9.73
N PRO A 721 -0.48 -17.87 10.17
CA PRO A 721 0.46 -16.92 9.58
C PRO A 721 0.77 -17.23 8.10
N VAL A 722 0.52 -18.46 7.64
CA VAL A 722 0.69 -18.86 6.23
C VAL A 722 -0.24 -18.06 5.31
N ASN A 723 -1.43 -17.65 5.78
CA ASN A 723 -2.36 -16.85 4.98
C ASN A 723 -1.75 -15.50 4.56
N GLN A 724 -0.96 -14.88 5.43
CA GLN A 724 -0.32 -13.60 5.11
C GLN A 724 0.71 -13.78 3.99
N LEU A 725 1.50 -14.85 4.10
CA LEU A 725 2.51 -15.18 3.11
C LEU A 725 1.88 -15.51 1.76
N ASP A 726 0.80 -16.30 1.74
CA ASP A 726 0.09 -16.67 0.51
C ASP A 726 -0.56 -15.46 -0.17
N THR A 727 -1.24 -14.61 0.61
CA THR A 727 -1.84 -13.37 0.08
C THR A 727 -0.78 -12.39 -0.43
N PHE A 728 0.37 -12.30 0.23
CA PHE A 728 1.48 -11.46 -0.20
C PHE A 728 2.16 -12.00 -1.46
N ASN A 729 2.39 -13.31 -1.55
CA ASN A 729 2.92 -13.96 -2.74
C ASN A 729 1.99 -13.78 -3.94
N HIS A 730 0.67 -13.87 -3.70
CA HIS A 730 -0.33 -13.59 -4.72
C HIS A 730 -0.23 -12.16 -5.25
N GLU A 731 -0.14 -11.17 -4.36
CA GLU A 731 0.02 -9.76 -4.72
C GLU A 731 1.32 -9.51 -5.50
N LYS A 732 2.43 -10.10 -5.08
CA LYS A 732 3.72 -10.02 -5.80
C LYS A 732 3.62 -10.58 -7.21
N ASN A 733 2.95 -11.72 -7.39
CA ASN A 733 2.75 -12.33 -8.70
C ASN A 733 1.76 -11.52 -9.56
N TRP A 734 0.75 -10.92 -8.95
CA TRP A 734 -0.17 -10.00 -9.64
C TRP A 734 0.54 -8.75 -10.18
N LEU A 735 1.40 -8.13 -9.37
CA LEU A 735 2.25 -7.01 -9.78
C LEU A 735 3.13 -7.37 -10.97
N ARG A 736 3.83 -8.51 -10.90
CA ARG A 736 4.65 -9.02 -12.02
C ARG A 736 3.82 -9.18 -13.28
N PHE A 737 2.67 -9.85 -13.17
CA PHE A 737 1.76 -10.07 -14.28
C PHE A 737 1.35 -8.74 -14.95
N ARG A 738 0.91 -7.73 -14.18
CA ARG A 738 0.53 -6.43 -14.74
C ARG A 738 1.70 -5.69 -15.42
N LEU A 739 2.90 -5.74 -14.86
CA LEU A 739 4.10 -5.13 -15.46
C LEU A 739 4.54 -5.87 -16.74
N ASP A 740 4.51 -7.21 -16.71
CA ASP A 740 4.84 -8.05 -17.87
C ASP A 740 3.85 -7.83 -19.02
N MET A 741 2.57 -7.55 -18.72
CA MET A 741 1.59 -7.17 -19.74
C MET A 741 1.94 -5.86 -20.45
N VAL A 742 2.47 -4.86 -19.73
CA VAL A 742 2.90 -3.58 -20.33
C VAL A 742 4.16 -3.79 -21.18
N ASP A 743 5.13 -4.58 -20.69
CA ASP A 743 6.33 -4.91 -21.46
C ASP A 743 6.02 -5.74 -22.71
N LEU A 744 5.10 -6.70 -22.60
CA LEU A 744 4.62 -7.50 -23.72
C LEU A 744 3.96 -6.59 -24.78
N PHE A 745 3.13 -5.65 -24.36
CA PHE A 745 2.56 -4.66 -25.28
C PHE A 745 3.66 -3.81 -25.95
N GLY A 746 4.69 -3.39 -25.20
CA GLY A 746 5.83 -2.69 -25.75
C GLY A 746 6.65 -3.52 -26.77
N ALA A 747 6.81 -4.81 -26.54
CA ALA A 747 7.42 -5.73 -27.50
C ALA A 747 6.57 -5.87 -28.76
N CYS A 748 5.25 -6.03 -28.60
CA CYS A 748 4.30 -6.07 -29.72
C CYS A 748 4.34 -4.77 -30.53
N ALA A 749 4.39 -3.63 -29.86
CA ALA A 749 4.48 -2.32 -30.49
C ALA A 749 5.73 -2.17 -31.36
N LYS A 750 6.91 -2.60 -30.86
CA LYS A 750 8.16 -2.61 -31.63
C LYS A 750 8.06 -3.50 -32.88
N LEU A 751 7.43 -4.68 -32.76
CA LEU A 751 7.21 -5.58 -33.88
C LEU A 751 6.30 -4.94 -34.94
N VAL A 752 5.16 -4.39 -34.53
CA VAL A 752 4.22 -3.69 -35.42
C VAL A 752 4.93 -2.54 -36.14
N MET A 753 5.67 -1.69 -35.43
CA MET A 753 6.40 -0.57 -36.03
C MET A 753 7.46 -1.04 -37.04
N ARG A 754 8.15 -2.16 -36.79
CA ARG A 754 9.10 -2.76 -37.75
C ARG A 754 8.37 -3.25 -39.01
N SER A 755 7.26 -3.95 -38.85
CA SER A 755 6.47 -4.48 -39.96
C SER A 755 5.86 -3.38 -40.82
N VAL A 756 5.40 -2.26 -40.21
CA VAL A 756 4.92 -1.08 -40.93
C VAL A 756 5.99 -0.53 -41.88
N VAL A 757 7.25 -0.40 -41.43
CA VAL A 757 8.35 0.07 -42.28
C VAL A 757 8.59 -0.87 -43.46
N LYS A 758 8.54 -2.19 -43.27
CA LYS A 758 8.68 -3.17 -44.35
C LYS A 758 7.53 -3.12 -45.35
N ILE A 759 6.29 -2.99 -44.87
CA ILE A 759 5.10 -2.88 -45.72
C ILE A 759 5.12 -1.57 -46.51
N GLU A 760 5.61 -0.47 -45.94
CA GLU A 760 5.82 0.79 -46.67
C GLU A 760 6.89 0.67 -47.75
N LEU A 761 7.98 -0.07 -47.50
CA LEU A 761 8.99 -0.39 -48.51
C LEU A 761 8.38 -1.23 -49.65
N LEU A 762 7.61 -2.27 -49.33
CA LEU A 762 6.92 -3.11 -50.32
C LEU A 762 5.88 -2.31 -51.13
N ALA A 763 5.13 -1.41 -50.49
CA ALA A 763 4.13 -0.56 -51.15
C ALA A 763 4.75 0.57 -52.00
N SER A 764 6.04 0.87 -51.81
CA SER A 764 6.76 1.86 -52.63
C SER A 764 7.19 1.31 -53.99
N PHE A 765 7.16 -0.01 -54.20
CA PHE A 765 7.36 -0.65 -55.50
C PHE A 765 6.04 -0.73 -56.26
N SER A 766 5.85 0.17 -57.24
CA SER A 766 4.79 0.05 -58.24
C SER A 766 5.15 -1.04 -59.28
N PRO A 767 4.20 -1.83 -59.82
CA PRO A 767 4.49 -2.99 -60.67
C PRO A 767 4.87 -2.65 -62.13
N ASN A 768 5.50 -1.50 -62.39
CA ASN A 768 5.98 -1.11 -63.73
C ASN A 768 7.46 -0.71 -63.68
N SER A 769 8.32 -1.68 -63.42
CA SER A 769 9.73 -1.67 -63.80
C SER A 769 10.21 -3.12 -63.79
N ALA A 770 10.35 -3.69 -64.98
CA ALA A 770 10.90 -5.02 -65.16
C ALA A 770 12.43 -4.97 -64.95
N ALA A 771 12.93 -6.02 -64.30
CA ALA A 771 14.30 -6.52 -64.33
C ALA A 771 15.41 -5.61 -63.76
N THR A 772 15.69 -5.75 -62.45
CA THR A 772 17.01 -6.20 -61.98
C THR A 772 16.86 -6.77 -60.56
N ALA A 773 17.26 -8.02 -60.34
CA ALA A 773 17.36 -8.58 -59.00
C ALA A 773 18.44 -7.82 -58.21
N PRO A 774 18.22 -7.38 -56.97
CA PRO A 774 19.31 -6.92 -56.13
C PRO A 774 20.07 -8.15 -55.60
N GLN A 775 21.38 -8.19 -55.84
CA GLN A 775 22.29 -9.09 -55.15
C GLN A 775 22.40 -8.74 -53.66
N PRO A 776 22.75 -9.72 -52.79
CA PRO A 776 22.87 -9.52 -51.36
C PRO A 776 24.29 -9.03 -51.04
N GLU A 777 24.45 -7.74 -50.73
CA GLU A 777 25.66 -7.24 -50.10
C GLU A 777 25.30 -6.36 -48.89
N ALA A 778 25.64 -6.91 -47.70
CA ALA A 778 26.19 -6.29 -46.48
C ALA A 778 25.79 -4.82 -46.16
N GLU A 779 25.32 -4.42 -44.97
CA GLU A 779 25.52 -4.90 -43.60
C GLU A 779 24.58 -4.11 -42.67
N GLY A 780 24.07 -4.73 -41.59
CA GLY A 780 23.67 -3.97 -40.38
C GLY A 780 22.19 -3.78 -40.06
N VAL A 781 21.28 -4.70 -40.40
CA VAL A 781 19.97 -4.79 -39.71
C VAL A 781 19.68 -6.25 -39.38
N ASP A 782 19.83 -6.60 -38.11
CA ASP A 782 19.83 -7.96 -37.58
C ASP A 782 18.75 -8.91 -38.13
N ASN A 783 19.22 -10.11 -38.48
CA ASN A 783 18.50 -11.35 -38.74
C ASN A 783 17.75 -11.89 -37.48
N ALA A 784 17.01 -11.02 -36.77
CA ALA A 784 16.32 -11.32 -35.51
C ALA A 784 14.81 -11.64 -35.67
N ALA A 785 14.33 -11.96 -36.88
CA ALA A 785 12.91 -12.24 -37.12
C ALA A 785 12.38 -13.51 -36.41
N PRO A 786 13.07 -14.69 -36.45
CA PRO A 786 12.60 -15.87 -35.72
C PRO A 786 12.85 -15.78 -34.21
N LYS A 787 13.83 -14.97 -33.76
CA LYS A 787 14.15 -14.80 -32.33
C LYS A 787 13.06 -14.04 -31.57
N ASN A 788 12.58 -12.91 -32.09
CA ASN A 788 11.61 -12.08 -31.36
C ASN A 788 10.20 -12.69 -31.29
N ALA A 789 9.78 -13.48 -32.28
CA ALA A 789 8.50 -14.20 -32.25
C ALA A 789 8.55 -15.42 -31.29
N GLN A 790 9.71 -16.10 -31.22
CA GLN A 790 9.98 -17.12 -30.21
C GLN A 790 10.07 -16.51 -28.81
N GLU A 791 10.66 -15.32 -28.66
CA GLU A 791 10.67 -14.55 -27.41
C GLU A 791 9.27 -14.12 -26.97
N LEU A 792 8.39 -13.72 -27.90
CA LEU A 792 6.98 -13.44 -27.59
C LEU A 792 6.25 -14.70 -27.09
N THR A 793 6.53 -15.85 -27.71
CA THR A 793 5.96 -17.15 -27.32
C THR A 793 6.53 -17.65 -25.99
N ALA A 794 7.81 -17.39 -25.73
CA ALA A 794 8.47 -17.65 -24.45
C ALA A 794 7.95 -16.70 -23.35
N ALA A 795 7.68 -15.43 -23.66
CA ALA A 795 7.10 -14.44 -22.76
C ALA A 795 5.67 -14.82 -22.36
N ILE A 796 4.87 -15.36 -23.30
CA ILE A 796 3.55 -15.95 -23.01
C ILE A 796 3.67 -17.14 -22.05
N THR A 797 4.72 -17.94 -22.19
CA THR A 797 4.97 -19.11 -21.32
C THR A 797 5.50 -18.70 -19.95
N SER A 798 6.22 -17.57 -19.85
CA SER A 798 6.71 -17.01 -18.59
C SER A 798 5.66 -16.24 -17.79
N LEU A 799 4.61 -15.71 -18.44
CA LEU A 799 3.46 -15.02 -17.81
C LEU A 799 2.67 -15.90 -16.80
N GLY A 800 2.98 -17.20 -16.71
CA GLY A 800 2.38 -18.18 -15.80
C GLY A 800 3.35 -18.96 -14.91
N TYR A 801 4.62 -18.55 -14.80
CA TYR A 801 5.61 -19.25 -13.98
C TYR A 801 5.19 -19.20 -12.49
N ASN A 802 5.03 -20.36 -11.85
CA ASN A 802 4.56 -20.57 -10.46
C ASN A 802 3.04 -20.49 -10.17
N LEU A 803 2.16 -20.58 -11.17
CA LEU A 803 0.72 -20.74 -10.90
C LEU A 803 0.33 -22.21 -10.68
N PRO A 804 -0.50 -22.53 -9.66
CA PRO A 804 -1.05 -23.88 -9.51
C PRO A 804 -1.95 -24.21 -10.70
N SER A 805 -1.89 -25.45 -11.20
CA SER A 805 -2.74 -25.90 -12.30
C SER A 805 -4.21 -25.93 -11.85
N VAL A 806 -5.00 -24.97 -12.32
CA VAL A 806 -6.45 -24.92 -12.06
C VAL A 806 -7.20 -25.62 -13.18
N ASN A 807 -8.21 -26.42 -12.82
CA ASN A 807 -9.13 -27.03 -13.78
C ASN A 807 -9.96 -25.95 -14.49
N SER A 808 -9.49 -25.49 -15.64
CA SER A 808 -10.11 -24.42 -16.45
C SER A 808 -11.50 -24.74 -17.03
N LEU A 809 -12.02 -25.95 -16.81
CA LEU A 809 -13.30 -26.43 -17.35
C LEU A 809 -14.52 -25.97 -16.55
N HIS A 810 -14.36 -25.56 -15.28
CA HIS A 810 -15.48 -25.19 -14.39
C HIS A 810 -15.13 -24.02 -13.45
N PHE A 811 -14.94 -22.81 -14.00
CA PHE A 811 -14.82 -21.62 -13.17
C PHE A 811 -16.19 -21.14 -12.67
N LYS A 812 -16.31 -20.86 -11.38
CA LYS A 812 -17.48 -20.20 -10.80
C LYS A 812 -17.08 -18.81 -10.33
N TYR A 813 -17.82 -17.79 -10.76
CA TYR A 813 -17.55 -16.40 -10.34
C TYR A 813 -17.65 -16.21 -8.82
N ASN A 814 -18.52 -16.96 -8.13
CA ASN A 814 -18.64 -16.90 -6.67
C ASN A 814 -17.36 -17.38 -5.95
N ASP A 815 -16.55 -18.23 -6.58
CA ASP A 815 -15.29 -18.72 -6.01
C ASP A 815 -14.15 -17.66 -6.05
N LEU A 816 -14.38 -16.52 -6.72
CA LEU A 816 -13.49 -15.35 -6.72
C LEU A 816 -13.67 -14.46 -5.49
N LEU A 817 -14.75 -14.65 -4.73
CA LEU A 817 -15.05 -13.89 -3.51
C LEU A 817 -14.68 -14.68 -2.26
N LEU A 818 -14.38 -13.97 -1.17
CA LEU A 818 -14.24 -14.56 0.15
C LEU A 818 -15.60 -15.04 0.68
N THR A 819 -15.59 -16.15 1.41
CA THR A 819 -16.78 -16.62 2.12
C THR A 819 -17.02 -15.77 3.37
N PRO A 820 -18.27 -15.56 3.81
CA PRO A 820 -18.56 -14.70 4.97
C PRO A 820 -17.77 -15.01 6.24
N ASP A 821 -17.49 -16.29 6.50
CA ASP A 821 -16.74 -16.77 7.67
C ASP A 821 -15.23 -16.47 7.61
N THR A 822 -14.70 -16.07 6.46
CA THR A 822 -13.27 -15.80 6.24
C THR A 822 -12.95 -14.31 6.07
N ILE A 823 -13.95 -13.46 5.84
CA ILE A 823 -13.76 -12.01 5.61
C ILE A 823 -13.05 -11.34 6.79
N PHE A 824 -13.39 -11.75 8.00
CA PHE A 824 -12.90 -11.13 9.22
C PHE A 824 -11.63 -11.74 9.79
N ALA A 825 -11.24 -12.92 9.30
CA ALA A 825 -10.03 -13.60 9.71
C ALA A 825 -8.80 -12.72 9.48
N THR A 826 -7.93 -12.60 10.48
CA THR A 826 -6.68 -11.84 10.39
C THR A 826 -5.48 -12.79 10.29
N PRO A 827 -4.78 -12.93 9.14
CA PRO A 827 -5.08 -12.40 7.81
C PRO A 827 -6.12 -13.25 7.04
N PRO A 828 -6.89 -12.63 6.11
CA PRO A 828 -7.89 -13.37 5.35
C PRO A 828 -7.22 -14.36 4.39
N PRO A 829 -7.74 -15.60 4.25
CA PRO A 829 -7.23 -16.54 3.26
C PRO A 829 -7.54 -16.05 1.84
N LEU A 830 -6.85 -16.61 0.84
CA LEU A 830 -7.20 -16.37 -0.56
C LEU A 830 -8.57 -16.98 -0.89
N PRO A 831 -9.36 -16.39 -1.81
CA PRO A 831 -10.55 -17.03 -2.36
C PRO A 831 -10.21 -18.39 -2.98
N LYS A 832 -11.21 -19.27 -3.08
CA LYS A 832 -11.04 -20.63 -3.64
C LYS A 832 -10.41 -20.60 -5.03
N THR A 833 -10.76 -19.61 -5.84
CA THR A 833 -10.09 -19.31 -7.10
C THR A 833 -9.40 -17.95 -7.00
N SER A 834 -8.07 -17.94 -7.06
CA SER A 834 -7.31 -16.69 -7.09
C SER A 834 -7.59 -15.88 -8.36
N ILE A 835 -7.64 -14.55 -8.26
CA ILE A 835 -7.95 -13.68 -9.41
C ILE A 835 -6.88 -13.78 -10.51
N LEU A 836 -5.61 -13.92 -10.15
CA LEU A 836 -4.51 -14.16 -11.07
C LEU A 836 -4.71 -15.44 -11.89
N ALA A 837 -5.12 -16.54 -11.25
CA ALA A 837 -5.40 -17.78 -11.97
C ALA A 837 -6.58 -17.63 -12.94
N PHE A 838 -7.60 -16.86 -12.54
CA PHE A 838 -8.72 -16.54 -13.42
C PHE A 838 -8.31 -15.68 -14.62
N TYR A 839 -7.40 -14.71 -14.44
CA TYR A 839 -6.87 -13.91 -15.55
C TYR A 839 -6.03 -14.73 -16.52
N HIS A 840 -5.18 -15.62 -16.00
CA HIS A 840 -4.28 -16.42 -16.81
C HIS A 840 -5.00 -17.56 -17.58
N TYR A 841 -5.85 -18.33 -16.89
CA TYR A 841 -6.55 -19.49 -17.48
C TYR A 841 -7.96 -19.19 -17.98
N GLY A 842 -8.50 -18.01 -17.65
CA GLY A 842 -9.83 -17.58 -18.08
C GLY A 842 -9.84 -16.79 -19.39
N PRO A 843 -10.91 -16.03 -19.64
CA PRO A 843 -11.17 -15.40 -20.94
C PRO A 843 -10.10 -14.39 -21.34
N PHE A 844 -9.58 -13.61 -20.37
CA PHE A 844 -8.51 -12.64 -20.62
C PHE A 844 -7.27 -13.30 -21.24
N GLY A 845 -6.76 -14.35 -20.60
CA GLY A 845 -5.57 -15.08 -21.04
C GLY A 845 -5.80 -15.90 -22.31
N GLU A 846 -7.01 -16.42 -22.55
CA GLU A 846 -7.37 -17.07 -23.83
C GLU A 846 -7.36 -16.08 -24.99
N THR A 847 -8.04 -14.94 -24.86
CA THR A 847 -8.08 -13.89 -25.88
C THR A 847 -6.68 -13.32 -26.14
N LEU A 848 -5.88 -13.08 -25.10
CA LEU A 848 -4.51 -12.58 -25.25
C LEU A 848 -3.64 -13.54 -26.07
N ARG A 849 -3.69 -14.85 -25.76
CA ARG A 849 -2.96 -15.88 -26.52
C ARG A 849 -3.41 -15.95 -27.97
N ALA A 850 -4.71 -15.80 -28.24
CA ALA A 850 -5.23 -15.76 -29.62
C ALA A 850 -4.72 -14.52 -30.38
N CYS A 851 -4.77 -13.33 -29.78
CA CYS A 851 -4.25 -12.09 -30.37
C CYS A 851 -2.75 -12.17 -30.68
N LEU A 852 -1.94 -12.73 -29.78
CA LEU A 852 -0.50 -12.85 -29.98
C LEU A 852 -0.13 -13.90 -31.04
N LYS A 853 -0.87 -15.02 -31.11
CA LYS A 853 -0.71 -16.01 -32.19
C LYS A 853 -1.01 -15.40 -33.55
N LEU A 854 -2.09 -14.62 -33.65
CA LEU A 854 -2.45 -13.90 -34.87
C LEU A 854 -1.38 -12.89 -35.27
N LEU A 855 -0.89 -12.08 -34.32
CA LEU A 855 0.20 -11.13 -34.56
C LEU A 855 1.47 -11.85 -35.06
N SER A 856 1.85 -12.95 -34.41
CA SER A 856 3.03 -13.75 -34.79
C SER A 856 2.89 -14.34 -36.21
N SER A 857 1.72 -14.90 -36.53
CA SER A 857 1.40 -15.41 -37.88
C SER A 857 1.53 -14.32 -38.95
N LEU A 858 0.98 -13.13 -38.69
CA LEU A 858 1.03 -12.01 -39.64
C LEU A 858 2.44 -11.42 -39.77
N VAL A 859 3.21 -11.31 -38.70
CA VAL A 859 4.62 -10.86 -38.76
C VAL A 859 5.47 -11.85 -39.55
N LEU A 860 5.30 -13.16 -39.36
CA LEU A 860 5.99 -14.19 -40.14
C LEU A 860 5.61 -14.13 -41.63
N GLN A 861 4.38 -13.74 -41.96
CA GLN A 861 3.94 -13.54 -43.35
C GLN A 861 4.54 -12.29 -43.98
N VAL A 862 4.64 -11.18 -43.25
CA VAL A 862 5.26 -9.93 -43.72
C VAL A 862 6.77 -10.10 -43.91
N ASP A 863 7.41 -10.91 -43.07
CA ASP A 863 8.84 -11.24 -43.18
C ASP A 863 9.11 -12.36 -44.20
N GLY A 864 8.09 -13.16 -44.55
CA GLY A 864 8.11 -14.16 -45.61
C GLY A 864 7.73 -13.59 -46.99
N ASN A 865 7.85 -14.40 -48.03
CA ASN A 865 7.52 -14.00 -49.40
C ASN A 865 6.01 -13.69 -49.51
N PRO A 866 5.57 -12.46 -49.89
CA PRO A 866 4.18 -11.99 -49.76
C PRO A 866 3.15 -12.65 -50.71
N GLY A 867 3.55 -13.68 -51.47
CA GLY A 867 2.75 -14.33 -52.53
C GLY A 867 2.07 -15.65 -52.15
N LYS A 868 1.98 -16.02 -50.86
CA LYS A 868 1.15 -17.16 -50.41
C LYS A 868 -0.03 -16.65 -49.56
N ALA A 869 -1.24 -16.82 -50.08
CA ALA A 869 -2.48 -16.38 -49.45
C ALA A 869 -2.73 -17.06 -48.09
N PRO A 870 -3.33 -16.38 -47.10
CA PRO A 870 -3.56 -16.91 -45.76
C PRO A 870 -5.02 -17.34 -45.57
N GLU A 871 -5.46 -18.46 -46.13
CA GLU A 871 -6.91 -18.65 -46.33
C GLU A 871 -7.59 -19.70 -45.43
N ALA A 872 -6.99 -20.16 -44.32
CA ALA A 872 -7.72 -21.03 -43.37
C ALA A 872 -7.39 -20.77 -41.88
N ASP A 873 -6.11 -20.59 -41.53
CA ASP A 873 -5.71 -20.45 -40.12
C ASP A 873 -6.04 -19.07 -39.52
N ASN A 874 -5.98 -18.00 -40.32
CA ASN A 874 -6.23 -16.64 -39.81
C ASN A 874 -7.72 -16.37 -39.53
N GLU A 875 -8.65 -16.90 -40.33
CA GLU A 875 -10.10 -16.79 -40.04
C GLU A 875 -10.46 -17.56 -38.77
N LYS A 876 -9.87 -18.76 -38.59
CA LYS A 876 -10.02 -19.55 -37.37
C LYS A 876 -9.44 -18.85 -36.15
N LEU A 877 -8.25 -18.25 -36.26
CA LEU A 877 -7.65 -17.45 -35.18
C LEU A 877 -8.45 -16.19 -34.84
N MET A 878 -9.14 -15.60 -35.83
CA MET A 878 -10.06 -14.47 -35.60
C MET A 878 -11.35 -14.93 -34.90
N GLN A 879 -11.86 -16.13 -35.20
CA GLN A 879 -12.93 -16.78 -34.44
C GLN A 879 -12.48 -17.20 -33.02
N ASP A 880 -11.22 -17.56 -32.84
CA ASP A 880 -10.62 -17.87 -31.54
C ASP A 880 -10.47 -16.63 -30.64
N ILE A 881 -10.49 -15.41 -31.21
CA ILE A 881 -10.53 -14.14 -30.43
C ILE A 881 -11.96 -13.86 -29.95
N SER A 882 -12.99 -14.15 -30.75
CA SER A 882 -14.39 -13.92 -30.40
C SER A 882 -14.98 -14.99 -29.50
N SER A 883 -14.54 -16.26 -29.61
CA SER A 883 -15.13 -17.38 -28.87
C SER A 883 -15.05 -17.27 -27.33
N PRO A 884 -13.94 -16.77 -26.70
CA PRO A 884 -13.90 -16.58 -25.25
C PRO A 884 -14.80 -15.41 -24.82
N LEU A 885 -14.90 -14.36 -25.65
CA LEU A 885 -15.80 -13.23 -25.42
C LEU A 885 -17.26 -13.70 -25.47
N GLU A 886 -17.66 -14.43 -26.51
CA GLU A 886 -19.02 -15.01 -26.63
C GLU A 886 -19.35 -15.97 -25.48
N SER A 887 -18.37 -16.79 -25.05
CA SER A 887 -18.51 -17.65 -23.86
C SER A 887 -18.83 -16.85 -22.59
N MET A 888 -18.30 -15.63 -22.44
CA MET A 888 -18.63 -14.75 -21.32
C MET A 888 -20.05 -14.18 -21.38
N LEU A 889 -20.62 -13.93 -22.57
CA LEU A 889 -21.98 -13.37 -22.71
C LEU A 889 -23.09 -14.42 -22.95
N GLY A 890 -22.72 -15.68 -23.20
CA GLY A 890 -23.56 -16.71 -23.82
C GLY A 890 -24.95 -16.96 -23.21
N ASP A 891 -25.89 -17.32 -24.09
CA ASP A 891 -27.29 -17.65 -23.81
C ASP A 891 -27.47 -18.93 -22.96
N GLU A 892 -28.51 -18.90 -22.13
CA GLU A 892 -28.94 -19.88 -21.09
C GLU A 892 -29.03 -21.37 -21.51
N LYS A 893 -28.82 -21.72 -22.78
CA LYS A 893 -29.10 -23.07 -23.32
C LYS A 893 -27.89 -23.98 -23.49
N MET A 894 -26.67 -23.46 -23.33
CA MET A 894 -25.44 -24.27 -23.34
C MET A 894 -24.60 -23.85 -22.13
N ALA A 895 -24.20 -24.81 -21.29
CA ALA A 895 -23.26 -24.57 -20.20
C ALA A 895 -21.91 -24.13 -20.77
N SER A 896 -21.76 -22.84 -21.04
CA SER A 896 -20.53 -22.25 -21.59
C SER A 896 -19.47 -22.13 -20.50
N LYS A 897 -18.21 -22.25 -20.90
CA LYS A 897 -17.03 -22.33 -20.02
C LYS A 897 -16.86 -21.13 -19.07
N PHE A 898 -17.39 -19.94 -19.42
CA PHE A 898 -17.17 -18.68 -18.68
C PHE A 898 -18.43 -17.78 -18.53
N SER A 899 -19.65 -18.32 -18.69
CA SER A 899 -20.90 -17.53 -18.74
C SER A 899 -21.08 -16.54 -17.59
N LEU A 900 -21.31 -15.28 -17.93
CA LEU A 900 -21.81 -14.28 -16.99
C LEU A 900 -23.27 -14.61 -16.65
N PRO A 901 -23.66 -14.58 -15.37
CA PRO A 901 -25.04 -14.83 -14.94
C PRO A 901 -26.06 -13.91 -15.62
N ALA A 902 -27.27 -14.40 -15.90
CA ALA A 902 -28.38 -13.58 -16.38
C ALA A 902 -28.73 -12.47 -15.36
N ALA A 903 -29.23 -11.32 -15.85
CA ALA A 903 -29.71 -10.27 -14.95
C ALA A 903 -31.00 -10.73 -14.25
N PRO A 904 -31.19 -10.47 -12.95
CA PRO A 904 -32.45 -10.80 -12.28
C PRO A 904 -33.60 -10.08 -13.00
N LEU A 905 -34.57 -10.86 -13.50
CA LEU A 905 -35.77 -10.34 -14.14
C LEU A 905 -36.62 -9.62 -13.09
N THR A 906 -36.68 -8.30 -13.14
CA THR A 906 -37.46 -7.46 -12.22
C THR A 906 -38.97 -7.42 -12.55
N THR A 907 -39.47 -8.43 -13.25
CA THR A 907 -40.90 -8.53 -13.60
C THR A 907 -41.52 -9.67 -12.83
N THR A 908 -42.47 -9.30 -11.97
CA THR A 908 -43.49 -10.09 -11.26
C THR A 908 -43.02 -11.01 -10.14
N GLY A 909 -43.23 -10.56 -8.89
CA GLY A 909 -43.97 -11.27 -7.83
C GLY A 909 -43.40 -12.55 -7.22
N ASP A 910 -42.60 -13.33 -7.94
CA ASP A 910 -42.13 -14.63 -7.49
C ASP A 910 -40.64 -14.54 -7.14
N SER A 911 -40.29 -15.04 -5.96
CA SER A 911 -38.93 -15.17 -5.46
C SER A 911 -38.12 -16.14 -6.33
N SER A 912 -37.64 -15.67 -7.48
CA SER A 912 -36.63 -16.37 -8.27
C SER A 912 -35.34 -16.37 -7.47
N SER A 913 -34.87 -17.54 -7.06
CA SER A 913 -33.60 -17.72 -6.36
C SER A 913 -32.47 -17.03 -7.11
N LEU A 914 -31.74 -16.12 -6.48
CA LEU A 914 -30.53 -15.51 -6.98
C LEU A 914 -29.48 -16.62 -7.20
N GLU A 915 -29.33 -17.05 -8.45
CA GLU A 915 -28.39 -18.13 -8.80
C GLU A 915 -26.91 -17.73 -8.56
N HIS A 916 -26.61 -16.42 -8.49
CA HIS A 916 -25.24 -15.90 -8.39
C HIS A 916 -25.12 -14.62 -7.54
N HIS A 917 -23.99 -14.47 -6.85
CA HIS A 917 -23.71 -13.33 -5.99
C HIS A 917 -23.49 -12.04 -6.83
N PRO A 918 -24.15 -10.91 -6.53
CA PRO A 918 -24.08 -9.70 -7.35
C PRO A 918 -22.66 -9.10 -7.43
N GLY A 919 -21.88 -9.15 -6.35
CA GLY A 919 -20.48 -8.71 -6.40
C GLY A 919 -19.60 -9.56 -7.30
N ALA A 920 -19.84 -10.87 -7.37
CA ALA A 920 -19.10 -11.76 -8.26
C ALA A 920 -19.37 -11.42 -9.73
N ILE A 921 -20.60 -11.01 -10.03
CA ILE A 921 -20.99 -10.50 -11.35
C ILE A 921 -20.27 -9.19 -11.68
N LEU A 922 -20.13 -8.26 -10.72
CA LEU A 922 -19.42 -7.00 -10.93
C LEU A 922 -17.92 -7.22 -11.20
N VAL A 923 -17.29 -8.12 -10.46
CA VAL A 923 -15.90 -8.53 -10.71
C VAL A 923 -15.78 -9.14 -12.11
N GLY A 924 -16.68 -10.06 -12.47
CA GLY A 924 -16.71 -10.68 -13.80
C GLY A 924 -16.90 -9.67 -14.95
N LEU A 925 -17.78 -8.68 -14.78
CA LEU A 925 -17.95 -7.58 -15.74
C LEU A 925 -16.68 -6.72 -15.85
N GLY A 926 -15.98 -6.47 -14.75
CA GLY A 926 -14.68 -5.78 -14.76
C GLY A 926 -13.65 -6.52 -15.63
N VAL A 927 -13.55 -7.84 -15.46
CA VAL A 927 -12.67 -8.68 -16.30
C VAL A 927 -13.09 -8.64 -17.77
N ALA A 928 -14.40 -8.67 -18.06
CA ALA A 928 -14.91 -8.61 -19.43
C ALA A 928 -14.50 -7.31 -20.14
N VAL A 929 -14.60 -6.18 -19.44
CA VAL A 929 -14.21 -4.88 -20.00
C VAL A 929 -12.70 -4.81 -20.23
N GLU A 930 -11.87 -5.25 -19.27
CA GLU A 930 -10.42 -5.29 -19.49
C GLU A 930 -10.03 -6.20 -20.66
N THR A 931 -10.70 -7.35 -20.80
CA THR A 931 -10.50 -8.27 -21.93
C THR A 931 -10.85 -7.60 -23.26
N LEU A 932 -11.97 -6.86 -23.30
CA LEU A 932 -12.38 -6.11 -24.50
C LEU A 932 -11.41 -4.98 -24.82
N SER A 933 -10.99 -4.18 -23.84
CA SER A 933 -10.02 -3.10 -24.04
C SER A 933 -8.70 -3.62 -24.62
N MET A 934 -8.20 -4.73 -24.05
CA MET A 934 -7.01 -5.40 -24.56
C MET A 934 -7.21 -5.89 -26.00
N ALA A 935 -8.32 -6.59 -26.29
CA ALA A 935 -8.62 -7.06 -27.64
C ALA A 935 -8.69 -5.91 -28.67
N ILE A 936 -9.35 -4.80 -28.33
CA ILE A 936 -9.45 -3.61 -29.19
C ILE A 936 -8.07 -3.01 -29.47
N LEU A 937 -7.21 -2.89 -28.45
CA LEU A 937 -5.86 -2.35 -28.63
C LEU A 937 -5.00 -3.22 -29.54
N PHE A 938 -5.03 -4.54 -29.34
CA PHE A 938 -4.30 -5.47 -30.20
C PHE A 938 -4.83 -5.47 -31.64
N LEU A 939 -6.14 -5.42 -31.83
CA LEU A 939 -6.73 -5.30 -33.17
C LEU A 939 -6.42 -3.97 -33.83
N SER A 940 -6.43 -2.87 -33.07
CA SER A 940 -5.97 -1.57 -33.56
C SER A 940 -4.51 -1.62 -33.98
N ALA A 941 -3.66 -2.35 -33.25
CA ALA A 941 -2.24 -2.52 -33.59
C ALA A 941 -2.08 -3.31 -34.91
N LEU A 942 -2.86 -4.37 -35.10
CA LEU A 942 -2.90 -5.15 -36.35
C LEU A 942 -3.38 -4.30 -37.53
N VAL A 943 -4.41 -3.48 -37.33
CA VAL A 943 -4.90 -2.56 -38.36
C VAL A 943 -3.84 -1.51 -38.70
N SER A 944 -3.14 -0.96 -37.70
CA SER A 944 -2.03 -0.04 -37.92
C SER A 944 -0.87 -0.71 -38.65
N MET A 945 -0.63 -2.00 -38.43
CA MET A 945 0.37 -2.78 -39.18
C MET A 945 0.04 -2.87 -40.67
N LEU A 946 -1.23 -3.14 -41.00
CA LEU A 946 -1.68 -3.41 -42.37
C LEU A 946 -2.02 -2.14 -43.19
N ARG A 947 -2.06 -0.96 -42.56
CA ARG A 947 -2.36 0.32 -43.25
C ARG A 947 -1.09 1.05 -43.73
N PRO A 948 -0.96 1.38 -45.02
CA PRO A 948 0.11 2.27 -45.50
C PRO A 948 -0.18 3.73 -45.12
N ARG A 949 0.75 4.42 -44.43
CA ARG A 949 0.56 5.81 -43.90
C ARG A 949 0.51 6.92 -44.97
N ARG A 950 0.64 6.60 -46.27
CA ARG A 950 0.71 7.58 -47.38
C ARG A 950 -0.59 8.32 -47.72
N TYR A 951 -1.75 7.97 -47.17
CA TYR A 951 -3.03 8.63 -47.50
C TYR A 951 -3.52 9.68 -46.50
N ALA A 952 -2.72 10.09 -45.52
CA ALA A 952 -3.16 11.01 -44.46
C ALA A 952 -3.02 12.53 -44.75
N HIS A 953 -2.53 12.96 -45.91
CA HIS A 953 -2.49 14.40 -46.24
C HIS A 953 -2.78 14.70 -47.73
N PRO A 954 -3.95 15.25 -48.08
CA PRO A 954 -4.01 16.25 -49.11
C PRO A 954 -3.70 17.63 -48.49
N PRO A 955 -2.91 18.48 -49.15
CA PRO A 955 -2.55 19.79 -48.63
C PRO A 955 -3.79 20.70 -48.58
N THR A 956 -3.81 21.57 -47.58
CA THR A 956 -4.78 22.63 -47.36
C THR A 956 -4.84 23.58 -48.56
N VAL A 957 -5.76 23.34 -49.49
CA VAL A 957 -6.13 24.35 -50.50
C VAL A 957 -7.06 25.37 -49.85
N LYS A 958 -6.56 26.60 -49.72
CA LYS A 958 -7.32 27.79 -49.30
C LYS A 958 -8.56 27.95 -50.20
N GLN A 959 -9.76 27.73 -49.68
CA GLN A 959 -10.99 28.12 -50.37
C GLN A 959 -11.30 29.59 -50.08
N GLY A 960 -11.07 30.43 -51.09
CA GLY A 960 -11.70 31.75 -51.22
C GLY A 960 -13.18 31.61 -51.57
N LYS A 961 -14.00 32.46 -50.97
CA LYS A 961 -15.45 32.57 -51.16
C LYS A 961 -15.86 32.72 -52.63
N LYS A 962 -16.87 31.97 -53.08
CA LYS A 962 -17.96 32.50 -53.94
C LYS A 962 -19.20 31.59 -53.96
N LYS A 963 -20.34 32.24 -54.20
CA LYS A 963 -21.73 31.81 -54.01
C LYS A 963 -22.31 31.01 -55.20
N SER A 964 -23.39 30.28 -54.86
CA SER A 964 -24.66 30.04 -55.57
C SER A 964 -24.81 29.00 -56.68
N ALA A 965 -25.84 28.16 -56.48
CA ALA A 965 -26.96 27.81 -57.38
C ALA A 965 -27.08 26.36 -57.92
N LYS A 966 -28.17 25.72 -57.47
CA LYS A 966 -29.13 24.78 -58.11
C LYS A 966 -28.71 23.79 -59.22
N GLY A 967 -29.10 22.53 -58.99
CA GLY A 967 -29.49 21.50 -59.99
C GLY A 967 -28.30 20.79 -60.65
N GLN A 968 -28.28 19.50 -60.98
CA GLN A 968 -29.26 18.42 -61.03
C GLN A 968 -28.45 17.10 -60.98
N ALA A 969 -29.11 16.00 -60.63
CA ALA A 969 -28.51 14.69 -60.38
C ALA A 969 -27.72 14.12 -61.59
N SER A 970 -26.53 13.57 -61.29
CA SER A 970 -25.92 12.50 -62.07
C SER A 970 -25.44 11.42 -61.09
N GLN A 971 -25.94 10.21 -61.27
CA GLN A 971 -25.65 9.03 -60.47
C GLN A 971 -24.13 8.80 -60.37
N SER A 972 -23.58 8.83 -59.16
CA SER A 972 -22.27 8.24 -58.85
C SER A 972 -22.50 7.01 -57.98
N SER A 973 -22.12 5.86 -58.51
CA SER A 973 -22.13 4.55 -57.87
C SER A 973 -21.61 4.61 -56.43
N THR A 974 -22.51 4.36 -55.48
CA THR A 974 -22.15 4.03 -54.10
C THR A 974 -21.47 2.67 -54.10
N VAL A 975 -20.14 2.64 -53.99
CA VAL A 975 -19.43 1.43 -53.60
C VAL A 975 -19.83 1.11 -52.16
N PRO A 976 -20.35 -0.10 -51.85
CA PRO A 976 -20.74 -0.45 -50.50
C PRO A 976 -19.51 -0.48 -49.58
N ARG A 977 -19.63 0.13 -48.39
CA ARG A 977 -18.63 0.01 -47.31
C ARG A 977 -18.70 -1.40 -46.74
N GLU A 978 -17.79 -2.28 -47.13
CA GLU A 978 -17.60 -3.56 -46.44
C GLU A 978 -17.03 -3.30 -45.04
N HIS A 979 -17.84 -3.58 -44.01
CA HIS A 979 -17.44 -3.49 -42.61
C HIS A 979 -16.75 -4.80 -42.23
N CYS A 980 -15.60 -4.75 -41.55
CA CYS A 980 -14.94 -5.97 -41.05
C CYS A 980 -15.89 -6.72 -40.10
N ALA A 981 -16.21 -7.98 -40.41
CA ALA A 981 -17.15 -8.78 -39.64
C ALA A 981 -16.76 -8.87 -38.15
N LEU A 982 -15.47 -9.04 -37.83
CA LEU A 982 -14.99 -9.07 -36.44
C LEU A 982 -15.21 -7.72 -35.72
N ALA A 983 -14.98 -6.60 -36.39
CA ALA A 983 -15.23 -5.28 -35.79
C ALA A 983 -16.71 -5.07 -35.49
N ALA A 984 -17.60 -5.48 -36.42
CA ALA A 984 -19.04 -5.47 -36.19
C ALA A 984 -19.46 -6.42 -35.05
N HIS A 985 -18.78 -7.57 -34.91
CA HIS A 985 -19.01 -8.52 -33.81
C HIS A 985 -18.53 -7.96 -32.46
N LEU A 986 -17.38 -7.30 -32.39
CA LEU A 986 -16.89 -6.66 -31.17
C LEU A 986 -17.74 -5.44 -30.78
N ASP A 987 -18.24 -4.69 -31.76
CA ASP A 987 -19.21 -3.62 -31.53
C ASP A 987 -20.52 -4.18 -30.97
N SER A 988 -21.04 -5.27 -31.54
CA SER A 988 -22.21 -5.99 -31.04
C SER A 988 -21.98 -6.52 -29.62
N PHE A 989 -20.81 -7.12 -29.36
CA PHE A 989 -20.40 -7.57 -28.04
C PHE A 989 -20.35 -6.41 -27.04
N ALA A 990 -19.74 -5.29 -27.40
CA ALA A 990 -19.64 -4.09 -26.57
C ALA A 990 -21.02 -3.49 -26.26
N VAL A 991 -21.93 -3.45 -27.24
CA VAL A 991 -23.33 -3.02 -27.07
C VAL A 991 -24.09 -3.98 -26.15
N ASN A 992 -23.89 -5.30 -26.31
CA ASN A 992 -24.52 -6.31 -25.46
C ASN A 992 -24.00 -6.25 -24.02
N LEU A 993 -22.69 -6.10 -23.84
CA LEU A 993 -22.06 -5.88 -22.54
C LEU A 993 -22.58 -4.58 -21.92
N HIS A 994 -22.72 -3.49 -22.69
CA HIS A 994 -23.34 -2.25 -22.22
C HIS A 994 -24.80 -2.44 -21.80
N CYS A 995 -25.57 -3.22 -22.54
CA CYS A 995 -26.95 -3.53 -22.19
C CYS A 995 -27.04 -4.39 -20.92
N GLN A 996 -26.15 -5.38 -20.76
CA GLN A 996 -26.11 -6.22 -19.56
C GLN A 996 -25.64 -5.43 -18.33
N THR A 997 -24.62 -4.58 -18.47
CA THR A 997 -24.13 -3.70 -17.40
C THR A 997 -25.20 -2.70 -16.98
N ALA A 998 -25.91 -2.07 -17.91
CA ALA A 998 -27.03 -1.17 -17.61
C ALA A 998 -28.20 -1.89 -16.92
N LYS A 999 -28.55 -3.11 -17.37
CA LYS A 999 -29.58 -3.95 -16.72
C LYS A 999 -29.18 -4.32 -15.28
N LYS A 1000 -27.92 -4.70 -15.06
CA LYS A 1000 -27.41 -5.18 -13.76
C LYS A 1000 -27.13 -4.06 -12.75
N THR A 1001 -26.83 -2.84 -13.21
CA THR A 1001 -26.56 -1.68 -12.33
C THR A 1001 -27.81 -0.85 -12.00
N GLY A 1002 -28.97 -1.17 -12.60
CA GLY A 1002 -30.25 -0.51 -12.31
C GLY A 1002 -30.32 0.96 -12.74
N VAL A 1003 -29.31 1.49 -13.44
CA VAL A 1003 -29.30 2.89 -13.85
C VAL A 1003 -30.08 3.04 -15.16
N SER A 1004 -30.98 4.02 -15.20
CA SER A 1004 -31.74 4.34 -16.41
C SER A 1004 -30.78 4.56 -17.58
N ARG A 1005 -31.20 4.13 -18.80
CA ARG A 1005 -30.48 4.33 -20.07
C ARG A 1005 -30.00 5.77 -20.31
N THR A 1006 -30.46 6.75 -19.53
CA THR A 1006 -30.17 8.18 -19.68
C THR A 1006 -29.11 8.72 -18.70
N ALA A 1007 -28.86 8.08 -17.55
CA ALA A 1007 -28.04 8.67 -16.47
C ALA A 1007 -26.56 8.21 -16.43
N ILE A 1008 -26.16 7.10 -17.08
CA ILE A 1008 -24.74 6.69 -17.21
C ILE A 1008 -24.13 7.24 -18.51
N ALA A 1009 -24.35 8.51 -18.79
CA ALA A 1009 -23.88 9.12 -20.02
C ALA A 1009 -22.40 9.54 -19.94
N SER A 1010 -21.52 8.92 -19.13
CA SER A 1010 -20.13 9.37 -19.05
C SER A 1010 -19.01 8.34 -18.80
N PRO A 1011 -19.24 7.02 -18.70
CA PRO A 1011 -18.22 6.02 -19.01
C PRO A 1011 -18.44 5.40 -20.41
N GLY A 1012 -19.70 5.37 -20.88
CA GLY A 1012 -20.08 4.93 -22.23
C GLY A 1012 -20.05 6.00 -23.32
N ARG A 1013 -19.74 7.27 -23.00
CA ARG A 1013 -19.73 8.37 -24.01
C ARG A 1013 -18.52 8.35 -24.96
N ARG A 1014 -17.56 7.44 -24.80
CA ARG A 1014 -16.42 7.25 -25.73
C ARG A 1014 -16.41 5.90 -26.47
N LEU A 1015 -17.00 4.83 -25.93
CA LEU A 1015 -16.88 3.51 -26.55
C LEU A 1015 -17.54 3.40 -27.93
N VAL A 1016 -18.53 4.24 -28.25
CA VAL A 1016 -19.31 4.14 -29.50
C VAL A 1016 -19.29 5.41 -30.36
N ARG A 1017 -18.87 6.58 -29.85
CA ARG A 1017 -18.91 7.83 -30.63
C ARG A 1017 -17.62 8.23 -31.35
N MET A 1018 -16.47 7.63 -31.02
CA MET A 1018 -15.20 7.92 -31.71
C MET A 1018 -14.79 6.90 -32.77
N VAL A 1019 -15.26 5.65 -32.70
CA VAL A 1019 -15.12 4.69 -33.81
C VAL A 1019 -15.81 5.22 -35.09
N CYS A 1020 -16.78 6.13 -34.95
CA CYS A 1020 -17.47 6.77 -36.08
C CYS A 1020 -16.95 8.15 -36.52
N CYS A 1021 -15.92 8.76 -35.94
CA CYS A 1021 -15.56 10.15 -36.30
C CYS A 1021 -14.07 10.38 -36.55
N ARG A 1022 -13.68 10.16 -37.82
CA ARG A 1022 -12.42 10.48 -38.52
C ARG A 1022 -11.38 9.36 -38.53
N GLY A 1023 -11.51 8.46 -39.51
CA GLY A 1023 -10.43 7.50 -39.82
C GLY A 1023 -10.80 6.23 -40.57
N TYR A 1024 -12.05 6.06 -41.02
CA TYR A 1024 -12.44 5.00 -41.96
C TYR A 1024 -12.73 5.61 -43.35
N THR A 1025 -11.67 6.07 -44.01
CA THR A 1025 -11.67 6.25 -45.47
C THR A 1025 -10.86 5.10 -46.06
N TYR A 1026 -11.52 3.96 -46.26
CA TYR A 1026 -11.02 2.93 -47.17
C TYR A 1026 -11.28 3.42 -48.61
N TYR A 1027 -10.22 3.52 -49.41
CA TYR A 1027 -10.31 3.38 -50.86
C TYR A 1027 -10.41 1.88 -51.16
N PRO A 1028 -11.50 1.38 -51.74
CA PRO A 1028 -11.56 0.01 -52.25
C PRO A 1028 -11.02 0.03 -53.69
N GLY A 1029 -9.92 -0.67 -53.94
CA GLY A 1029 -9.38 -0.79 -55.28
C GLY A 1029 -8.06 -1.55 -55.33
N ARG A 1030 -8.17 -2.87 -55.48
CA ARG A 1030 -7.10 -3.87 -55.72
C ARG A 1030 -6.35 -4.37 -54.49
N LEU A 1031 -6.92 -5.37 -53.84
CA LEU A 1031 -6.18 -6.44 -53.16
C LEU A 1031 -7.01 -7.74 -53.09
N CYS A 1032 -7.76 -8.01 -54.16
CA CYS A 1032 -8.12 -9.38 -54.53
C CYS A 1032 -7.17 -9.80 -55.65
N ARG A 1033 -5.97 -10.21 -55.26
CA ARG A 1033 -5.10 -11.18 -55.93
C ARG A 1033 -3.89 -11.47 -55.06
#